data_AF-A0A212DFD8-F1
#
_entry.id   AF-A0A212DFD8-F1
#
_cell.length_a   1.000
_cell.length_b   1.000
_cell.length_c   1.000
_cell.angle_alpha   90.00
_cell.angle_beta   90.00
_cell.angle_gamma   90.00
#
_symmetry.space_group_name_H-M   'P 1'
#
loop_
_entity.id
_entity.type
_entity.pdbx_description
1 polymer ?
#
loop_
_entity_poly.entity_id
_entity_poly.type
_entity_poly.pdbx_seq_one_letter_code
_entity_poly.pdbx_strand_id
1 'polypeptide(L)'
;MRLFVSEGAPGSLPVLAAAGRAQGRAELLISTVGPEECVVPFLTRPKVPVLQLDSGNYLFSTSAICRYFFLLSGWEQDDLTNQWLEWEATELQPALSTALYYLVVQGKKGEDVLGPVRRALVHVDRSLSQELGALHSWFQTLSSQEPCQRAAETVLKQQGVLALRPYLQKQPQPSSLEGRVVSNEPEEEELATLSEEEIAVAVAAWEKGLEGLPPLRPQQNPVLPVAGERNVLITSALPYVNNVPHLGNIIGCVLSADVFARCSQLLGDGPEGAVSPREIGLKWGDWKDPGPVEGAELGLVIAAFPSRYSRLRQWNTLYLCGTDEYGTATETKALEEGLTPQEICDKYHAIHADIYRWFNISFDFFGRTTTPQQTKITQDIFQRLLARGFVLQATVEQLRCEHCARFLADRFVEGVCPFCGYEEARGDQCDKCGKLINAIELKKPQCKVCRSCPVVRSSQHLFLDLPQLGTRVEEWLERTLPGSDWTPNARFITRSWLRDGLKPRCITRDLKWGTPVPLEGFEDKVFYVWFDATIGYLSITANYTDHLYQFMAKDNVPFHGIVFPSSALGAEDNYTLVSHLIATEYLNYEDGKFSKSRGVGVFGDMAQDTGIPADIWRFYLLYIRPEGQDSAFSWTDMLLKNNSELLNNLGNFINRAGMFVSKFFGGFVPEMVLTSDDQRLLTHVTLELQHYHQLLEKVRIRDALRSILTISRHGNQYIQVNEPWKRIKGGEADRQRAGTVTGLAVNIAALLSIMLQPYMPAVSATIRAQLQLPPPACSVLPTSFLCTLPAGHQIGTVSPLFQKLENDQIESLKQRFSGGQLEESLALKAKASPKTAAGPQQVQALTEEVAKQGDIVRELKAQKADKNQIAAEVAKLLDLKKQLALAEGKPLETPKGKKKK
;
A
#
# COMPACT_ATOMS: atom_id res chain seq x y z
N MET A 1 -17.42 40.79 -24.96
CA MET A 1 -16.56 39.81 -24.25
C MET A 1 -15.08 40.12 -24.45
N ARG A 2 -14.20 39.64 -23.56
CA ARG A 2 -12.74 39.84 -23.67
C ARG A 2 -11.97 38.52 -23.56
N LEU A 3 -11.18 38.20 -24.58
CA LEU A 3 -10.32 37.03 -24.62
C LEU A 3 -8.87 37.42 -24.32
N PHE A 4 -8.29 36.81 -23.30
CA PHE A 4 -6.91 36.99 -22.90
C PHE A 4 -6.07 35.80 -23.37
N VAL A 5 -5.01 36.08 -24.12
CA VAL A 5 -4.08 35.09 -24.69
C VAL A 5 -2.64 35.49 -24.38
N SER A 6 -1.73 34.51 -24.36
CA SER A 6 -0.28 34.76 -24.26
C SER A 6 0.40 34.28 -25.52
N GLU A 7 1.42 35.03 -25.98
CA GLU A 7 2.35 34.55 -27.00
C GLU A 7 3.05 33.28 -26.51
N GLY A 8 3.15 32.28 -27.39
CA GLY A 8 3.79 31.00 -27.08
C GLY A 8 2.96 30.02 -26.23
N ALA A 9 1.76 30.38 -25.77
CA ALA A 9 0.89 29.44 -25.04
C ALA A 9 0.12 28.53 -26.03
N PRO A 10 0.33 27.19 -26.03
CA PRO A 10 -0.28 26.30 -27.01
C PRO A 10 -1.81 26.34 -27.03
N GLY A 11 -2.44 26.51 -25.87
CA GLY A 11 -3.89 26.61 -25.74
C GLY A 11 -4.50 27.88 -26.36
N SER A 12 -3.71 28.93 -26.63
CA SER A 12 -4.21 30.15 -27.27
C SER A 12 -4.62 29.90 -28.73
N LEU A 13 -3.96 28.97 -29.42
CA LEU A 13 -4.19 28.67 -30.83
C LEU A 13 -5.61 28.14 -31.13
N PRO A 14 -6.09 27.05 -30.49
CA PRO A 14 -7.43 26.53 -30.76
C PRO A 14 -8.53 27.54 -30.39
N VAL A 15 -8.33 28.33 -29.34
CA VAL A 15 -9.30 29.34 -28.91
C VAL A 15 -9.38 30.52 -29.88
N LEU A 16 -8.25 30.97 -30.43
CA LEU A 16 -8.24 32.01 -31.47
C LEU A 16 -8.89 31.52 -32.77
N ALA A 17 -8.70 30.25 -33.13
CA ALA A 17 -9.36 29.65 -34.29
C ALA A 17 -10.90 29.55 -34.09
N ALA A 18 -11.35 29.11 -32.90
CA ALA A 18 -12.76 29.05 -32.56
C ALA A 18 -13.39 30.45 -32.51
N ALA A 19 -12.69 31.43 -31.94
CA ALA A 19 -13.10 32.84 -31.93
C ALA A 19 -13.25 33.42 -33.35
N GLY A 20 -12.34 33.08 -34.27
CA GLY A 20 -12.41 33.47 -35.68
C GLY A 20 -13.68 32.96 -36.38
N ARG A 21 -14.14 31.75 -36.05
CA ARG A 21 -15.39 31.17 -36.54
C ARG A 21 -16.65 31.79 -35.91
N ALA A 22 -16.52 32.45 -34.77
CA ALA A 22 -17.60 33.17 -34.09
C ALA A 22 -17.68 34.66 -34.49
N GLN A 23 -16.82 35.13 -35.41
CA GLN A 23 -16.80 36.52 -35.85
C GLN A 23 -18.13 36.95 -36.47
N GLY A 24 -18.67 38.08 -35.99
CA GLY A 24 -19.94 38.67 -36.43
C GLY A 24 -21.17 38.30 -35.58
N ARG A 25 -21.03 37.41 -34.58
CA ARG A 25 -22.12 37.01 -33.66
C ARG A 25 -22.02 37.65 -32.27
N ALA A 26 -20.82 38.11 -31.88
CA ALA A 26 -20.58 38.85 -30.64
C ALA A 26 -19.34 39.76 -30.76
N GLU A 27 -19.32 40.89 -30.03
CA GLU A 27 -18.13 41.75 -29.94
C GLU A 27 -17.08 41.10 -29.02
N LEU A 28 -15.94 40.73 -29.62
CA LEU A 28 -14.82 40.08 -28.93
C LEU A 28 -13.57 40.95 -28.98
N LEU A 29 -13.11 41.41 -27.81
CA LEU A 29 -11.84 42.10 -27.66
C LEU A 29 -10.74 41.08 -27.33
N ILE A 30 -9.70 40.97 -28.15
CA ILE A 30 -8.54 40.09 -27.89
C ILE A 30 -7.43 40.91 -27.25
N SER A 31 -6.92 40.45 -26.10
CA SER A 31 -5.84 41.10 -25.35
C SER A 31 -4.69 40.12 -25.13
N THR A 32 -3.48 40.54 -25.49
CA THR A 32 -2.26 39.77 -25.22
C THR A 32 -1.73 40.14 -23.84
N VAL A 33 -1.50 39.15 -22.99
CA VAL A 33 -1.00 39.31 -21.61
C VAL A 33 0.30 38.55 -21.41
N GLY A 34 1.08 38.95 -20.41
CA GLY A 34 2.31 38.24 -20.03
C GLY A 34 2.01 36.85 -19.43
N PRO A 35 2.93 35.87 -19.53
CA PRO A 35 2.71 34.49 -19.06
C PRO A 35 2.53 34.38 -17.53
N GLU A 36 2.96 35.39 -16.76
CA GLU A 36 2.86 35.43 -15.30
C GLU A 36 1.73 36.39 -14.82
N GLU A 37 0.97 36.97 -15.76
CA GLU A 37 -0.07 37.96 -15.45
C GLU A 37 -1.36 37.28 -14.99
N CYS A 38 -1.85 37.66 -13.81
CA CYS A 38 -3.05 37.05 -13.23
C CYS A 38 -4.32 37.79 -13.67
N VAL A 39 -4.96 37.25 -14.71
CA VAL A 39 -6.17 37.83 -15.32
C VAL A 39 -7.45 37.47 -14.56
N VAL A 40 -7.47 36.32 -13.87
CA VAL A 40 -8.63 35.85 -13.09
C VAL A 40 -8.39 36.14 -11.61
N PRO A 41 -9.13 37.09 -10.99
CA PRO A 41 -8.78 37.61 -9.67
C PRO A 41 -8.76 36.60 -8.52
N PHE A 42 -9.47 35.48 -8.64
CA PHE A 42 -9.64 34.46 -7.61
C PHE A 42 -8.78 33.20 -7.81
N LEU A 43 -7.95 33.15 -8.86
CA LEU A 43 -7.02 32.03 -9.05
C LEU A 43 -5.70 32.32 -8.33
N THR A 44 -5.18 31.29 -7.67
CA THR A 44 -3.88 31.32 -6.97
C THR A 44 -2.67 31.19 -7.90
N ARG A 45 -2.90 30.92 -9.20
CA ARG A 45 -1.88 30.81 -10.24
C ARG A 45 -2.35 31.47 -11.54
N PRO A 46 -1.45 32.11 -12.31
CA PRO A 46 -1.80 32.69 -13.60
C PRO A 46 -2.24 31.60 -14.58
N LYS A 47 -3.28 31.90 -15.38
CA LYS A 47 -3.84 30.96 -16.36
C LYS A 47 -4.23 31.71 -17.62
N VAL A 48 -3.83 31.17 -18.77
CA VAL A 48 -4.14 31.65 -20.13
C VAL A 48 -4.24 30.43 -21.08
N PRO A 49 -5.18 30.39 -22.05
CA PRO A 49 -6.13 31.44 -22.41
C PRO A 49 -7.32 31.54 -21.44
N VAL A 50 -7.90 32.74 -21.34
CA VAL A 50 -9.08 33.04 -20.50
C VAL A 50 -10.07 33.89 -21.27
N LEU A 51 -11.34 33.51 -21.29
CA LEU A 51 -12.44 34.33 -21.82
C LEU A 51 -13.23 34.94 -20.66
N GLN A 52 -13.28 36.26 -20.59
CA GLN A 52 -14.20 37.00 -19.74
C GLN A 52 -15.48 37.29 -20.52
N LEU A 53 -16.59 36.78 -19.97
CA LEU A 53 -17.94 36.98 -20.49
C LEU A 53 -18.48 38.36 -20.09
N ASP A 54 -19.51 38.85 -20.79
CA ASP A 54 -20.13 40.15 -20.49
C ASP A 54 -20.83 40.18 -19.13
N SER A 55 -21.16 39.01 -18.57
CA SER A 55 -21.65 38.84 -17.20
C SER A 55 -20.59 39.07 -16.12
N GLY A 56 -19.31 39.26 -16.50
CA GLY A 56 -18.18 39.36 -15.59
C GLY A 56 -17.59 38.01 -15.17
N ASN A 57 -18.21 36.89 -15.59
CA ASN A 57 -17.71 35.54 -15.34
C ASN A 57 -16.52 35.18 -16.23
N TYR A 58 -15.68 34.26 -15.76
CA TYR A 58 -14.47 33.83 -16.46
C TYR A 58 -14.54 32.35 -16.86
N LEU A 59 -14.23 32.06 -18.12
CA LEU A 59 -13.91 30.73 -18.60
C LEU A 59 -12.39 30.63 -18.76
N PHE A 60 -11.78 29.68 -18.08
CA PHE A 60 -10.31 29.52 -18.02
C PHE A 60 -9.89 28.08 -18.36
N SER A 61 -10.69 27.40 -19.18
CA SER A 61 -10.38 26.12 -19.81
C SER A 61 -10.45 26.31 -21.32
N THR A 62 -9.38 25.94 -22.03
CA THR A 62 -9.28 26.03 -23.49
C THR A 62 -10.49 25.39 -24.17
N SER A 63 -10.85 24.16 -23.79
CA SER A 63 -11.98 23.43 -24.37
C SER A 63 -13.33 24.08 -24.04
N ALA A 64 -13.51 24.60 -22.82
CA ALA A 64 -14.73 25.30 -22.44
C ALA A 64 -14.92 26.61 -23.23
N ILE A 65 -13.83 27.33 -23.48
CA ILE A 65 -13.84 28.54 -24.30
C ILE A 65 -14.16 28.20 -25.76
N CYS A 66 -13.55 27.14 -26.32
CA CYS A 66 -13.85 26.68 -27.68
C CYS A 66 -15.32 26.25 -27.83
N ARG A 67 -15.85 25.46 -26.89
CA ARG A 67 -17.27 25.05 -26.87
C ARG A 67 -18.20 26.26 -26.84
N TYR A 68 -17.87 27.25 -26.02
CA TYR A 68 -18.63 28.49 -25.92
C TYR A 68 -18.66 29.24 -27.27
N PHE A 69 -17.54 29.32 -27.99
CA PHE A 69 -17.52 29.92 -29.32
C PHE A 69 -18.25 29.09 -30.39
N PHE A 70 -18.17 27.77 -30.37
CA PHE A 70 -18.91 26.92 -31.31
C PHE A 70 -20.43 27.03 -31.12
N LEU A 71 -20.90 27.09 -29.87
CA LEU A 71 -22.30 27.36 -29.55
C LEU A 71 -22.75 28.72 -30.12
N LEU A 72 -21.93 29.77 -29.98
CA LEU A 72 -22.22 31.09 -30.57
C LEU A 72 -22.22 31.08 -32.11
N SER A 73 -21.45 30.18 -32.73
CA SER A 73 -21.42 29.96 -34.18
C SER A 73 -22.58 29.09 -34.70
N GLY A 74 -23.47 28.61 -33.83
CA GLY A 74 -24.63 27.81 -34.21
C GLY A 74 -24.33 26.35 -34.54
N TRP A 75 -23.21 25.80 -34.05
CA TRP A 75 -22.93 24.37 -34.13
C TRP A 75 -23.73 23.60 -33.08
N GLU A 76 -24.47 22.56 -33.50
CA GLU A 76 -25.09 21.61 -32.57
C GLU A 76 -23.98 20.80 -31.87
N GLN A 77 -24.06 20.74 -30.54
CA GLN A 77 -23.17 19.91 -29.74
C GLN A 77 -23.76 18.49 -29.74
N ASP A 78 -23.06 17.55 -30.37
CA ASP A 78 -23.31 16.12 -30.21
C ASP A 78 -22.27 15.50 -29.27
N ASP A 79 -22.59 14.31 -28.77
CA ASP A 79 -21.72 13.57 -27.83
C ASP A 79 -20.33 13.28 -28.44
N LEU A 80 -20.28 13.16 -29.77
CA LEU A 80 -19.08 12.93 -30.55
C LEU A 80 -18.11 14.12 -30.52
N THR A 81 -18.63 15.35 -30.62
CA THR A 81 -17.82 16.57 -30.46
C THR A 81 -17.27 16.71 -29.04
N ASN A 82 -18.05 16.31 -28.02
CA ASN A 82 -17.61 16.32 -26.63
C ASN A 82 -16.51 15.29 -26.38
N GLN A 83 -16.68 14.07 -26.89
CA GLN A 83 -15.70 13.00 -26.82
C GLN A 83 -14.40 13.38 -27.52
N TRP A 84 -14.48 14.06 -28.67
CA TRP A 84 -13.30 14.52 -29.39
C TRP A 84 -12.52 15.61 -28.64
N LEU A 85 -13.23 16.57 -28.03
CA LEU A 85 -12.62 17.62 -27.21
C LEU A 85 -12.01 17.10 -25.91
N GLU A 86 -12.56 16.00 -25.37
CA GLU A 86 -11.97 15.30 -24.23
C GLU A 86 -10.71 14.56 -24.66
N TRP A 87 -10.78 13.78 -25.75
CA TRP A 87 -9.63 13.07 -26.30
C TRP A 87 -8.46 14.01 -26.66
N GLU A 88 -8.74 15.16 -27.29
CA GLU A 88 -7.70 16.15 -27.60
C GLU A 88 -6.99 16.66 -26.34
N ALA A 89 -7.75 16.93 -25.27
CA ALA A 89 -7.23 17.44 -24.02
C ALA A 89 -6.48 16.38 -23.20
N THR A 90 -6.93 15.12 -23.23
CA THR A 90 -6.36 14.03 -22.41
C THR A 90 -5.25 13.27 -23.11
N GLU A 91 -5.25 13.18 -24.44
CA GLU A 91 -4.30 12.34 -25.19
C GLU A 91 -3.41 13.18 -26.12
N LEU A 92 -3.97 14.05 -26.95
CA LEU A 92 -3.20 14.76 -27.97
C LEU A 92 -2.33 15.88 -27.38
N GLN A 93 -2.86 16.71 -26.49
CA GLN A 93 -2.10 17.80 -25.85
C GLN A 93 -0.89 17.29 -25.04
N PRO A 94 -1.00 16.23 -24.22
CA PRO A 94 0.17 15.63 -23.56
C PRO A 94 1.19 15.05 -24.53
N ALA A 95 0.76 14.41 -25.62
CA ALA A 95 1.64 13.85 -26.64
C ALA A 95 2.43 14.96 -27.37
N LEU A 96 1.77 16.05 -27.76
CA LEU A 96 2.40 17.23 -28.38
C LEU A 96 3.36 17.94 -27.44
N SER A 97 2.97 18.10 -26.16
CA SER A 97 3.83 18.72 -25.14
C SER A 97 5.11 17.90 -24.90
N THR A 98 4.99 16.57 -24.89
CA THR A 98 6.12 15.64 -24.76
C THR A 98 7.06 15.72 -25.97
N ALA A 99 6.50 15.72 -27.19
CA ALA A 99 7.27 15.86 -28.42
C ALA A 99 8.03 17.20 -28.48
N LEU A 100 7.38 18.31 -28.11
CA LEU A 100 8.00 19.62 -28.01
C LEU A 100 9.10 19.66 -26.95
N TYR A 101 8.90 19.01 -25.80
CA TYR A 101 9.93 18.91 -24.77
C TYR A 101 11.18 18.16 -25.28
N TYR A 102 11.00 17.01 -25.95
CA TYR A 102 12.11 16.26 -26.53
C TYR A 102 12.85 17.02 -27.64
N LEU A 103 12.11 17.74 -28.48
CA LEU A 103 12.69 18.51 -29.57
C LEU A 103 13.44 19.76 -29.08
N VAL A 104 12.84 20.53 -28.16
CA VAL A 104 13.30 21.87 -27.77
C VAL A 104 14.22 21.85 -26.54
N VAL A 105 13.95 20.99 -25.56
CA VAL A 105 14.72 20.92 -24.32
C VAL A 105 15.85 19.89 -24.44
N GLN A 106 15.57 18.69 -24.99
CA GLN A 106 16.56 17.61 -25.10
C GLN A 106 17.29 17.55 -26.45
N GLY A 107 16.83 18.28 -27.47
CA GLY A 107 17.46 18.30 -28.80
C GLY A 107 17.33 17.00 -29.59
N LYS A 108 16.42 16.10 -29.19
CA LYS A 108 16.13 14.84 -29.89
C LYS A 108 15.42 15.11 -31.21
N LYS A 109 15.53 14.19 -32.18
CA LYS A 109 14.92 14.28 -33.52
C LYS A 109 14.43 12.89 -33.95
N GLY A 110 13.59 12.83 -34.99
CA GLY A 110 13.13 11.55 -35.55
C GLY A 110 12.01 10.90 -34.73
N GLU A 111 11.99 9.56 -34.66
CA GLU A 111 10.92 8.79 -33.99
C GLU A 111 10.81 9.05 -32.48
N ASP A 112 11.89 9.49 -31.82
CA ASP A 112 11.81 9.89 -30.41
C ASP A 112 10.87 11.08 -30.18
N VAL A 113 10.75 11.98 -31.18
CA VAL A 113 9.86 13.15 -31.15
C VAL A 113 8.51 12.83 -31.79
N LEU A 114 8.52 12.10 -32.90
CA LEU A 114 7.31 11.83 -33.69
C LEU A 114 6.50 10.65 -33.15
N GLY A 115 7.10 9.72 -32.43
CA GLY A 115 6.46 8.50 -31.92
C GLY A 115 5.29 8.77 -30.97
N PRO A 116 5.41 9.66 -29.96
CA PRO A 116 4.28 10.03 -29.09
C PRO A 116 3.09 10.62 -29.87
N VAL A 117 3.36 11.49 -30.85
CA VAL A 117 2.34 12.14 -31.68
C VAL A 117 1.70 11.12 -32.63
N ARG A 118 2.51 10.26 -33.25
CA ARG A 118 2.05 9.20 -34.17
C ARG A 118 1.13 8.22 -33.45
N ARG A 119 1.43 7.81 -32.21
CA ARG A 119 0.56 6.93 -31.43
C ARG A 119 -0.81 7.54 -31.15
N ALA A 120 -0.86 8.81 -30.78
CA ALA A 120 -2.13 9.53 -30.60
C ALA A 120 -2.92 9.60 -31.92
N LEU A 121 -2.25 9.92 -33.04
CA LEU A 121 -2.89 10.03 -34.35
C LEU A 121 -3.36 8.69 -34.93
N VAL A 122 -2.69 7.57 -34.64
CA VAL A 122 -3.10 6.23 -35.10
C VAL A 122 -4.42 5.79 -34.43
N HIS A 123 -4.68 6.21 -33.19
CA HIS A 123 -5.96 5.95 -32.52
C HIS A 123 -7.12 6.71 -33.19
N VAL A 124 -6.89 7.95 -33.63
CA VAL A 124 -7.84 8.76 -34.44
C VAL A 124 -8.13 8.10 -35.79
N ASP A 125 -7.08 7.65 -36.48
CA ASP A 125 -7.20 7.05 -37.81
C ASP A 125 -7.99 5.72 -37.79
N ARG A 126 -7.86 4.94 -36.71
CA ARG A 126 -8.64 3.70 -36.47
C ARG A 126 -10.07 3.93 -35.99
N SER A 127 -10.30 4.95 -35.16
CA SER A 127 -11.61 5.14 -34.50
C SER A 127 -12.61 5.95 -35.35
N LEU A 128 -12.15 6.69 -36.36
CA LEU A 128 -12.97 7.69 -37.07
C LEU A 128 -13.19 7.37 -38.57
N SER A 129 -12.78 6.19 -39.05
CA SER A 129 -12.81 5.85 -40.47
C SER A 129 -14.19 5.41 -41.00
N GLN A 130 -15.24 5.30 -40.16
CA GLN A 130 -16.57 4.88 -40.63
C GLN A 130 -17.69 5.95 -40.59
N GLU A 131 -17.61 7.03 -39.80
CA GLU A 131 -18.78 7.93 -39.64
C GLU A 131 -18.55 9.45 -39.77
N LEU A 132 -17.33 9.95 -40.04
CA LEU A 132 -17.07 11.41 -39.97
C LEU A 132 -16.39 12.04 -41.19
N GLY A 133 -17.02 11.92 -42.37
CA GLY A 133 -16.64 12.73 -43.54
C GLY A 133 -16.67 14.25 -43.28
N ALA A 134 -17.53 14.71 -42.37
CA ALA A 134 -17.64 16.12 -41.98
C ALA A 134 -16.44 16.62 -41.17
N LEU A 135 -15.88 15.79 -40.27
CA LEU A 135 -14.73 16.16 -39.44
C LEU A 135 -13.44 16.22 -40.25
N HIS A 136 -13.25 15.28 -41.19
CA HIS A 136 -12.12 15.30 -42.12
C HIS A 136 -12.17 16.54 -43.04
N SER A 137 -13.35 16.87 -43.55
CA SER A 137 -13.57 18.10 -44.32
C SER A 137 -13.33 19.37 -43.47
N TRP A 138 -13.73 19.36 -42.20
CA TRP A 138 -13.47 20.45 -41.27
C TRP A 138 -11.97 20.66 -41.01
N PHE A 139 -11.19 19.61 -40.76
CA PHE A 139 -9.74 19.67 -40.58
C PHE A 139 -9.01 20.19 -41.83
N GLN A 140 -9.37 19.68 -43.01
CA GLN A 140 -8.88 20.15 -44.30
C GLN A 140 -9.18 21.65 -44.50
N THR A 141 -10.40 22.08 -44.15
CA THR A 141 -10.83 23.48 -44.24
C THR A 141 -10.10 24.37 -43.22
N LEU A 142 -9.78 23.86 -42.02
CA LEU A 142 -9.07 24.62 -40.99
C LEU A 142 -7.59 24.84 -41.35
N SER A 143 -6.94 23.81 -41.91
CA SER A 143 -5.54 23.84 -42.34
C SER A 143 -5.28 24.75 -43.55
N SER A 144 -6.32 25.07 -44.32
CA SER A 144 -6.27 25.97 -45.46
C SER A 144 -6.59 27.43 -45.11
N GLN A 145 -6.97 27.74 -43.87
CA GLN A 145 -7.26 29.13 -43.47
C GLN A 145 -5.97 29.91 -43.19
N GLU A 146 -5.84 31.09 -43.80
CA GLU A 146 -4.69 32.01 -43.67
C GLU A 146 -4.30 32.32 -42.20
N PRO A 147 -5.23 32.48 -41.23
CA PRO A 147 -4.87 32.70 -39.83
C PRO A 147 -4.20 31.48 -39.18
N CYS A 148 -4.67 30.27 -39.50
CA CYS A 148 -4.08 29.02 -39.00
C CYS A 148 -2.68 28.79 -39.59
N GLN A 149 -2.50 29.09 -40.87
CA GLN A 149 -1.20 29.01 -41.54
C GLN A 149 -0.19 30.01 -40.95
N ARG A 150 -0.60 31.27 -40.74
CA ARG A 150 0.25 32.28 -40.09
C ARG A 150 0.64 31.91 -38.66
N ALA A 151 -0.30 31.37 -37.88
CA ALA A 151 -0.03 30.95 -36.52
C ALA A 151 0.93 29.75 -36.46
N ALA A 152 0.73 28.75 -37.34
CA ALA A 152 1.64 27.61 -37.48
C ALA A 152 3.04 28.06 -37.92
N GLU A 153 3.16 28.94 -38.92
CA GLU A 153 4.44 29.49 -39.37
C GLU A 153 5.17 30.28 -38.28
N THR A 154 4.43 31.00 -37.43
CA THR A 154 5.01 31.77 -36.32
C THR A 154 5.60 30.86 -35.24
N VAL A 155 4.92 29.75 -34.92
CA VAL A 155 5.41 28.75 -33.97
C VAL A 155 6.58 27.94 -34.54
N LEU A 156 6.56 27.64 -35.84
CA LEU A 156 7.56 26.79 -36.50
C LEU A 156 8.83 27.52 -36.96
N LYS A 157 8.84 28.87 -36.99
CA LYS A 157 10.08 29.64 -37.24
C LYS A 157 11.03 29.50 -36.05
N GLN A 158 12.34 29.35 -36.34
CA GLN A 158 13.38 28.96 -35.37
C GLN A 158 13.39 29.78 -34.05
N GLN A 159 13.02 31.05 -34.09
CA GLN A 159 12.93 31.89 -32.88
C GLN A 159 11.70 31.57 -31.99
N GLY A 160 10.56 31.18 -32.57
CA GLY A 160 9.34 30.82 -31.83
C GLY A 160 9.48 29.51 -31.06
N VAL A 161 10.17 28.53 -31.64
CA VAL A 161 10.47 27.24 -31.00
C VAL A 161 11.43 27.42 -29.80
N LEU A 162 12.43 28.29 -29.92
CA LEU A 162 13.39 28.57 -28.84
C LEU A 162 12.76 29.36 -27.67
N ALA A 163 11.75 30.19 -27.94
CA ALA A 163 11.01 30.94 -26.92
C ALA A 163 10.18 30.03 -25.99
N LEU A 164 9.87 28.80 -26.39
CA LEU A 164 9.17 27.81 -25.57
C LEU A 164 10.06 27.15 -24.52
N ARG A 165 11.39 27.25 -24.66
CA ARG A 165 12.36 26.55 -23.80
C ARG A 165 12.21 26.91 -22.31
N PRO A 166 12.10 28.18 -21.90
CA PRO A 166 11.96 28.53 -20.49
C PRO A 166 10.62 28.09 -19.90
N TYR A 167 9.54 28.11 -20.69
CA TYR A 167 8.23 27.62 -20.27
C TYR A 167 8.26 26.10 -20.05
N LEU A 168 8.79 25.35 -21.03
CA LEU A 168 8.87 23.89 -20.96
C LEU A 168 9.82 23.39 -19.86
N GLN A 169 10.87 24.14 -19.52
CA GLN A 169 11.78 23.81 -18.41
C GLN A 169 11.16 24.03 -17.02
N LYS A 170 10.16 24.92 -16.91
CA LYS A 170 9.41 25.16 -15.67
C LYS A 170 8.28 24.14 -15.45
N GLN A 171 7.89 23.39 -16.47
CA GLN A 171 6.89 22.34 -16.37
C GLN A 171 7.50 21.04 -15.82
N PRO A 172 6.71 20.16 -15.17
CA PRO A 172 7.19 18.86 -14.71
C PRO A 172 7.82 18.08 -15.87
N GLN A 173 8.97 17.44 -15.62
CA GLN A 173 9.64 16.63 -16.63
C GLN A 173 8.65 15.57 -17.14
N PRO A 174 8.41 15.46 -18.46
CA PRO A 174 7.52 14.43 -18.98
C PRO A 174 8.08 13.06 -18.59
N SER A 175 7.29 12.27 -17.87
CA SER A 175 7.60 10.86 -17.62
C SER A 175 7.75 10.18 -18.98
N SER A 176 8.87 9.49 -19.21
CA SER A 176 9.05 8.67 -20.41
C SER A 176 7.91 7.65 -20.50
N LEU A 177 6.94 7.92 -21.36
CA LEU A 177 5.93 6.98 -21.82
C LEU A 177 6.60 5.95 -22.76
N GLU A 178 7.60 5.24 -22.25
CA GLU A 178 8.10 4.02 -22.85
C GLU A 178 7.55 2.87 -22.01
N GLY A 179 6.55 2.16 -22.56
CA GLY A 179 6.09 0.89 -22.02
C GLY A 179 4.74 0.88 -21.30
N ARG A 180 3.84 1.83 -21.56
CA ARG A 180 2.44 1.72 -21.13
C ARG A 180 1.50 2.00 -22.31
N VAL A 181 1.08 0.93 -22.98
CA VAL A 181 -0.22 0.90 -23.64
C VAL A 181 -1.23 0.93 -22.50
N VAL A 182 -1.76 2.10 -22.20
CA VAL A 182 -2.99 2.23 -21.42
C VAL A 182 -4.07 2.37 -22.47
N SER A 183 -4.85 1.32 -22.66
CA SER A 183 -6.12 1.36 -23.37
C SER A 183 -7.09 2.20 -22.53
N ASN A 184 -7.24 3.47 -22.89
CA ASN A 184 -8.40 4.26 -22.52
C ASN A 184 -9.35 4.29 -23.73
N GLU A 185 -9.89 3.13 -24.08
CA GLU A 185 -11.23 3.06 -24.64
C GLU A 185 -12.17 2.95 -23.42
N PRO A 186 -13.44 3.41 -23.48
CA PRO A 186 -14.42 2.70 -22.68
C PRO A 186 -14.30 1.27 -23.15
N GLU A 187 -13.83 0.36 -22.29
CA GLU A 187 -14.18 -1.03 -22.46
C GLU A 187 -15.72 -1.07 -22.37
N GLU A 188 -16.40 -0.79 -23.49
CA GLU A 188 -17.19 -1.88 -24.03
C GLU A 188 -16.20 -3.03 -24.09
N GLU A 189 -16.21 -3.87 -23.05
CA GLU A 189 -15.85 -5.25 -23.25
C GLU A 189 -16.68 -5.66 -24.47
N GLU A 190 -16.09 -5.60 -25.67
CA GLU A 190 -16.23 -6.71 -26.58
C GLU A 190 -15.92 -7.91 -25.70
N LEU A 191 -16.95 -8.52 -25.11
CA LEU A 191 -16.85 -9.82 -24.48
C LEU A 191 -16.08 -10.63 -25.50
N ALA A 192 -14.80 -10.92 -25.22
CA ALA A 192 -14.01 -11.80 -26.04
C ALA A 192 -14.90 -12.99 -26.32
N THR A 193 -15.24 -13.23 -27.59
CA THR A 193 -16.24 -14.23 -27.94
C THR A 193 -15.78 -15.55 -27.36
N LEU A 194 -16.40 -15.95 -26.26
CA LEU A 194 -16.07 -17.17 -25.54
C LEU A 194 -16.26 -18.33 -26.50
N SER A 195 -15.26 -19.19 -26.62
CA SER A 195 -15.41 -20.40 -27.41
C SER A 195 -16.44 -21.33 -26.76
N GLU A 196 -17.13 -22.13 -27.57
CA GLU A 196 -18.07 -23.14 -27.06
C GLU A 196 -17.35 -24.15 -26.14
N GLU A 197 -16.08 -24.42 -26.40
CA GLU A 197 -15.23 -25.30 -25.59
C GLU A 197 -14.98 -24.72 -24.20
N GLU A 198 -14.60 -23.44 -24.09
CA GLU A 198 -14.41 -22.77 -22.79
C GLU A 198 -15.70 -22.78 -21.95
N ILE A 199 -16.84 -22.57 -22.60
CA ILE A 199 -18.15 -22.64 -21.93
C ILE A 199 -18.42 -24.05 -21.44
N ALA A 200 -18.24 -25.07 -22.29
CA ALA A 200 -18.47 -26.46 -21.91
C ALA A 200 -17.58 -26.89 -20.74
N VAL A 201 -16.30 -26.52 -20.75
CA VAL A 201 -15.34 -26.84 -19.68
C VAL A 201 -15.73 -26.17 -18.37
N ALA A 202 -16.08 -24.89 -18.39
CA ALA A 202 -16.48 -24.15 -17.20
C ALA A 202 -17.77 -24.72 -16.58
N VAL A 203 -18.78 -25.01 -17.41
CA VAL A 203 -20.05 -25.61 -16.96
C VAL A 203 -19.82 -27.00 -16.38
N ALA A 204 -19.04 -27.85 -17.05
CA ALA A 204 -18.73 -29.19 -16.55
C ALA A 204 -17.98 -29.16 -15.20
N ALA A 205 -17.08 -28.18 -15.00
CA ALA A 205 -16.42 -27.98 -13.71
C ALA A 205 -17.41 -27.52 -12.64
N TRP A 206 -18.32 -26.60 -12.96
CA TRP A 206 -19.35 -26.11 -12.04
C TRP A 206 -20.31 -27.22 -11.58
N GLU A 207 -20.74 -28.08 -12.50
CA GLU A 207 -21.67 -29.20 -12.24
C GLU A 207 -21.07 -30.30 -11.35
N LYS A 208 -19.74 -30.48 -11.35
CA LYS A 208 -19.06 -31.37 -10.39
C LYS A 208 -19.24 -30.93 -8.94
N GLY A 209 -19.54 -29.64 -8.71
CA GLY A 209 -19.82 -29.08 -7.39
C GLY A 209 -18.72 -29.35 -6.36
N LEU A 210 -19.12 -29.71 -5.14
CA LEU A 210 -18.21 -29.97 -4.01
C LEU A 210 -17.29 -31.18 -4.22
N GLU A 211 -17.67 -32.14 -5.07
CA GLU A 211 -16.83 -33.31 -5.39
C GLU A 211 -15.60 -32.90 -6.23
N GLY A 212 -15.63 -31.72 -6.86
CA GLY A 212 -14.49 -31.12 -7.54
C GLY A 212 -13.41 -30.55 -6.60
N LEU A 213 -13.66 -30.49 -5.29
CA LEU A 213 -12.68 -30.00 -4.32
C LEU A 213 -11.69 -31.11 -3.91
N PRO A 214 -10.38 -30.84 -3.85
CA PRO A 214 -9.42 -31.79 -3.34
C PRO A 214 -9.65 -32.05 -1.84
N PRO A 215 -9.35 -33.27 -1.34
CA PRO A 215 -9.45 -33.58 0.07
C PRO A 215 -8.48 -32.68 0.86
N LEU A 216 -8.98 -32.10 1.94
CA LEU A 216 -8.19 -31.20 2.77
C LEU A 216 -7.18 -31.98 3.61
N ARG A 217 -5.96 -31.44 3.71
CA ARG A 217 -4.94 -31.99 4.60
C ARG A 217 -5.05 -31.40 6.00
N PRO A 218 -4.92 -32.24 7.06
CA PRO A 218 -4.86 -31.74 8.44
C PRO A 218 -3.70 -30.77 8.61
N GLN A 219 -3.91 -29.75 9.45
CA GLN A 219 -2.86 -28.79 9.76
C GLN A 219 -1.72 -29.46 10.53
N GLN A 220 -0.48 -29.19 10.11
CA GLN A 220 0.73 -29.56 10.86
C GLN A 220 1.21 -28.37 11.69
N ASN A 221 1.68 -28.62 12.91
CA ASN A 221 2.33 -27.62 13.75
C ASN A 221 3.51 -28.28 14.51
N PRO A 222 4.77 -27.90 14.25
CA PRO A 222 5.22 -26.95 13.24
C PRO A 222 4.80 -27.36 11.81
N VAL A 223 4.60 -26.38 10.94
CA VAL A 223 4.55 -26.65 9.50
C VAL A 223 5.97 -27.03 9.11
N LEU A 224 6.14 -28.16 8.43
CA LEU A 224 7.42 -28.63 7.90
C LEU A 224 7.31 -28.83 6.39
N PRO A 225 8.44 -28.79 5.67
CA PRO A 225 8.45 -29.05 4.22
C PRO A 225 8.05 -30.49 3.94
N VAL A 226 7.22 -30.70 2.93
CA VAL A 226 6.84 -32.02 2.43
C VAL A 226 7.52 -32.24 1.08
N ALA A 227 8.27 -33.33 0.96
CA ALA A 227 8.99 -33.66 -0.27
C ALA A 227 8.01 -33.91 -1.43
N GLY A 228 8.34 -33.39 -2.62
CA GLY A 228 7.51 -33.50 -3.81
C GLY A 228 6.37 -32.48 -3.91
N GLU A 229 6.19 -31.63 -2.91
CA GLU A 229 5.18 -30.58 -2.88
C GLU A 229 5.81 -29.17 -2.84
N ARG A 230 5.02 -28.15 -3.20
CA ARG A 230 5.46 -26.77 -3.09
C ARG A 230 5.51 -26.32 -1.62
N ASN A 231 6.74 -26.06 -1.17
CA ASN A 231 7.04 -25.54 0.17
C ASN A 231 7.42 -24.06 0.04
N VAL A 232 6.73 -23.16 0.76
CA VAL A 232 6.87 -21.71 0.57
C VAL A 232 7.24 -21.04 1.89
N LEU A 233 8.44 -20.46 1.96
CA LEU A 233 8.88 -19.64 3.08
C LEU A 233 8.65 -18.17 2.76
N ILE A 234 7.94 -17.48 3.64
CA ILE A 234 7.62 -16.07 3.48
C ILE A 234 8.18 -15.32 4.68
N THR A 235 8.97 -14.29 4.40
CA THR A 235 9.48 -13.38 5.41
C THR A 235 8.98 -11.97 5.11
N SER A 236 8.66 -11.24 6.17
CA SER A 236 8.45 -9.80 6.11
C SER A 236 9.59 -9.10 6.82
N ALA A 237 10.05 -7.97 6.27
CA ALA A 237 11.12 -7.18 6.86
C ALA A 237 10.86 -6.91 8.35
N LEU A 238 11.85 -7.21 9.19
CA LEU A 238 11.76 -7.04 10.63
C LEU A 238 11.58 -5.54 10.96
N PRO A 239 10.45 -5.10 11.51
CA PRO A 239 10.29 -3.73 11.98
C PRO A 239 11.26 -3.43 13.13
N TYR A 240 11.88 -2.24 13.09
CA TYR A 240 12.60 -1.69 14.23
C TYR A 240 11.67 -1.54 15.44
N VAL A 241 12.00 -2.21 16.54
CA VAL A 241 11.15 -2.28 17.73
C VAL A 241 10.89 -0.91 18.36
N ASN A 242 11.86 0.00 18.30
CA ASN A 242 11.79 1.27 19.01
C ASN A 242 10.87 2.31 18.35
N ASN A 243 10.19 1.97 17.25
CA ASN A 243 9.27 2.85 16.54
C ASN A 243 7.93 2.17 16.28
N VAL A 244 6.85 2.79 16.76
CA VAL A 244 5.49 2.37 16.41
C VAL A 244 5.31 2.41 14.89
N PRO A 245 4.86 1.32 14.25
CA PRO A 245 4.73 1.25 12.81
C PRO A 245 3.56 2.11 12.35
N HIS A 246 3.74 2.85 11.24
CA HIS A 246 2.66 3.56 10.56
C HIS A 246 2.11 2.74 9.38
N LEU A 247 1.02 3.21 8.76
CA LEU A 247 0.35 2.48 7.68
C LEU A 247 1.30 2.15 6.51
N GLY A 248 2.26 3.03 6.22
CA GLY A 248 3.30 2.81 5.23
C GLY A 248 4.22 1.62 5.53
N ASN A 249 4.62 1.42 6.78
CA ASN A 249 5.39 0.22 7.16
C ASN A 249 4.53 -1.04 7.04
N ILE A 250 3.25 -0.93 7.41
CA ILE A 250 2.31 -2.06 7.39
C ILE A 250 2.09 -2.54 5.94
N ILE A 251 1.75 -1.65 5.01
CA ILE A 251 1.47 -2.01 3.61
C ILE A 251 2.73 -2.48 2.88
N GLY A 252 3.90 -1.87 3.13
CA GLY A 252 5.13 -2.23 2.41
C GLY A 252 5.70 -3.59 2.79
N CYS A 253 5.37 -4.08 3.99
CA CYS A 253 5.97 -5.29 4.55
C CYS A 253 4.88 -6.31 4.95
N VAL A 254 4.32 -6.17 6.15
CA VAL A 254 3.57 -7.26 6.81
C VAL A 254 2.21 -7.53 6.17
N LEU A 255 1.48 -6.50 5.74
CA LEU A 255 0.16 -6.68 5.12
C LEU A 255 0.28 -7.30 3.71
N SER A 256 1.29 -6.88 2.93
CA SER A 256 1.56 -7.49 1.63
C SER A 256 1.91 -8.97 1.74
N ALA A 257 2.81 -9.31 2.69
CA ALA A 257 3.21 -10.68 2.93
C ALA A 257 2.05 -11.55 3.45
N ASP A 258 1.19 -10.99 4.31
CA ASP A 258 0.01 -11.68 4.83
C ASP A 258 -0.98 -12.09 3.74
N VAL A 259 -1.24 -11.20 2.77
CA VAL A 259 -2.11 -11.51 1.62
C VAL A 259 -1.53 -12.67 0.83
N PHE A 260 -0.23 -12.62 0.51
CA PHE A 260 0.42 -13.70 -0.24
C PHE A 260 0.43 -15.02 0.55
N ALA A 261 0.74 -14.98 1.84
CA ALA A 261 0.74 -16.15 2.71
C ALA A 261 -0.64 -16.81 2.79
N ARG A 262 -1.70 -16.02 2.95
CA ARG A 262 -3.08 -16.50 2.97
C ARG A 262 -3.49 -17.10 1.62
N CYS A 263 -3.09 -16.46 0.52
CA CYS A 263 -3.33 -16.98 -0.82
C CYS A 263 -2.65 -18.34 -1.01
N SER A 264 -1.34 -18.43 -0.72
CA SER A 264 -0.58 -19.70 -0.79
C SER A 264 -1.24 -20.84 -0.02
N GLN A 265 -1.89 -20.54 1.11
CA GLN A 265 -2.59 -21.55 1.91
C GLN A 265 -3.88 -22.06 1.24
N LEU A 266 -4.54 -21.24 0.42
CA LEU A 266 -5.76 -21.57 -0.32
C LEU A 266 -5.49 -22.30 -1.66
N LEU A 267 -4.31 -22.09 -2.27
CA LEU A 267 -3.97 -22.61 -3.60
C LEU A 267 -3.56 -24.08 -3.58
N GLY A 268 -4.40 -24.94 -4.16
CA GLY A 268 -4.11 -26.34 -4.52
C GLY A 268 -3.13 -26.43 -5.69
N ASP A 269 -2.17 -27.35 -5.62
CA ASP A 269 -1.52 -27.83 -6.86
C ASP A 269 -2.61 -28.57 -7.65
N GLY A 270 -3.05 -27.99 -8.76
CA GLY A 270 -3.93 -28.66 -9.71
C GLY A 270 -3.22 -29.88 -10.31
N PRO A 271 -3.96 -30.89 -10.77
CA PRO A 271 -3.36 -31.99 -11.51
C PRO A 271 -3.02 -31.49 -12.92
N GLU A 272 -1.93 -30.76 -13.11
CA GLU A 272 -1.20 -30.60 -14.39
C GLU A 272 -0.05 -29.57 -14.29
N GLY A 273 1.18 -30.02 -14.58
CA GLY A 273 2.06 -29.27 -15.48
C GLY A 273 2.97 -28.17 -14.94
N ALA A 274 3.58 -28.29 -13.75
CA ALA A 274 4.81 -27.55 -13.48
C ALA A 274 6.01 -28.30 -14.07
N VAL A 275 6.52 -27.79 -15.20
CA VAL A 275 7.70 -28.27 -15.93
C VAL A 275 8.90 -28.40 -14.98
N SER A 276 9.46 -29.61 -14.85
CA SER A 276 10.75 -29.80 -14.18
C SER A 276 11.88 -29.27 -15.07
N PRO A 277 12.78 -28.39 -14.59
CA PRO A 277 14.05 -28.20 -15.24
C PRO A 277 14.94 -29.41 -14.95
N ARG A 278 15.35 -30.07 -16.03
CA ARG A 278 16.24 -31.24 -16.07
C ARG A 278 17.51 -31.04 -15.24
N GLU A 279 17.87 -32.13 -14.55
CA GLU A 279 19.22 -32.64 -14.32
C GLU A 279 20.36 -31.62 -14.24
N ILE A 280 20.68 -31.17 -13.02
CA ILE A 280 22.06 -30.87 -12.67
C ILE A 280 22.57 -32.08 -11.89
N GLY A 281 23.40 -32.88 -12.54
CA GLY A 281 24.02 -34.07 -11.98
C GLY A 281 24.85 -33.75 -10.73
N LEU A 282 24.25 -33.94 -9.57
CA LEU A 282 24.94 -34.19 -8.32
C LEU A 282 24.43 -35.53 -7.80
N LYS A 283 25.31 -36.53 -7.85
CA LYS A 283 25.07 -37.83 -7.23
C LYS A 283 24.79 -37.59 -5.74
N TRP A 284 23.54 -37.80 -5.35
CA TRP A 284 23.17 -37.91 -3.94
C TRP A 284 23.88 -39.14 -3.37
N GLY A 285 24.92 -38.89 -2.59
CA GLY A 285 25.62 -39.93 -1.83
C GLY A 285 24.69 -40.48 -0.76
N ASP A 286 24.56 -41.80 -0.79
CA ASP A 286 24.01 -42.72 0.21
C ASP A 286 23.61 -42.10 1.56
N TRP A 287 22.30 -42.01 1.79
CA TRP A 287 21.71 -41.95 3.13
C TRP A 287 22.08 -43.23 3.89
N LYS A 288 23.21 -43.21 4.59
CA LYS A 288 23.39 -44.06 5.77
C LYS A 288 22.88 -43.31 6.98
N ASP A 289 21.72 -43.75 7.42
CA ASP A 289 21.17 -43.65 8.76
C ASP A 289 22.13 -43.01 9.78
N PRO A 290 22.05 -41.69 10.03
CA PRO A 290 22.70 -41.13 11.19
C PRO A 290 21.82 -41.51 12.38
N GLY A 291 22.35 -42.39 13.24
CA GLY A 291 21.83 -42.60 14.58
C GLY A 291 21.63 -41.27 15.32
N PRO A 292 20.97 -41.28 16.50
CA PRO A 292 20.37 -40.09 17.09
C PRO A 292 21.44 -39.04 17.42
N VAL A 293 21.63 -38.09 16.51
CA VAL A 293 22.36 -36.85 16.76
C VAL A 293 21.33 -35.83 17.23
N GLU A 294 21.67 -35.12 18.29
CA GLU A 294 20.88 -34.13 19.04
C GLU A 294 20.35 -32.98 18.16
N GLY A 295 19.38 -33.26 17.28
CA GLY A 295 18.55 -32.30 16.55
C GLY A 295 17.19 -32.05 17.20
N ALA A 296 16.97 -32.59 18.41
CA ALA A 296 15.69 -32.58 19.10
C ALA A 296 15.35 -31.21 19.76
N GLU A 297 16.31 -30.30 19.92
CA GLU A 297 16.06 -29.03 20.62
C GLU A 297 15.44 -27.93 19.74
N LEU A 298 15.62 -27.98 18.41
CA LEU A 298 15.06 -26.95 17.52
C LEU A 298 13.56 -27.15 17.24
N GLY A 299 13.12 -28.42 17.19
CA GLY A 299 11.70 -28.77 17.11
C GLY A 299 10.91 -28.35 18.34
N LEU A 300 11.56 -28.20 19.51
CA LEU A 300 10.92 -27.80 20.76
C LEU A 300 10.54 -26.31 20.81
N VAL A 301 11.31 -25.43 20.16
CA VAL A 301 11.04 -23.97 20.19
C VAL A 301 9.82 -23.61 19.34
N ILE A 302 9.58 -24.35 18.26
CA ILE A 302 8.37 -24.19 17.43
C ILE A 302 7.17 -24.98 18.02
N ALA A 303 7.43 -26.03 18.81
CA ALA A 303 6.39 -26.86 19.42
C ALA A 303 5.71 -26.24 20.66
N ALA A 304 6.25 -25.17 21.23
CA ALA A 304 5.63 -24.48 22.35
C ALA A 304 4.73 -23.34 21.84
N PHE A 305 3.42 -23.61 21.68
CA PHE A 305 2.27 -22.75 22.04
C PHE A 305 1.02 -23.02 21.15
N PRO A 306 -0.20 -22.99 21.73
CA PRO A 306 -1.40 -23.49 21.09
C PRO A 306 -2.18 -22.45 20.28
N SER A 307 -2.66 -22.93 19.13
CA SER A 307 -3.93 -22.65 18.45
C SER A 307 -4.42 -21.20 18.32
N ARG A 308 -4.34 -20.66 17.10
CA ARG A 308 -5.36 -19.76 16.57
C ARG A 308 -5.80 -20.22 15.17
N TYR A 309 -6.94 -20.92 15.19
CA TYR A 309 -7.81 -21.26 14.07
C TYR A 309 -7.23 -22.19 13.00
N SER A 310 -7.92 -23.33 12.82
CA SER A 310 -7.71 -24.35 11.78
C SER A 310 -7.57 -23.70 10.41
N ARG A 311 -6.39 -23.78 9.80
CA ARG A 311 -6.16 -23.43 8.39
C ARG A 311 -5.85 -24.71 7.65
N LEU A 312 -6.72 -25.08 6.73
CA LEU A 312 -6.47 -26.23 5.86
C LEU A 312 -5.58 -25.71 4.73
N ARG A 313 -4.51 -26.46 4.45
CA ARG A 313 -3.36 -26.03 3.66
C ARG A 313 -3.35 -26.78 2.34
N GLN A 314 -2.93 -26.09 1.29
CA GLN A 314 -2.62 -26.70 0.02
C GLN A 314 -1.12 -26.60 -0.31
N TRP A 315 -0.52 -25.40 -0.40
CA TRP A 315 0.94 -25.25 -0.31
C TRP A 315 1.42 -25.26 1.15
N ASN A 316 2.62 -25.80 1.39
CA ASN A 316 3.23 -25.84 2.73
C ASN A 316 3.89 -24.50 3.05
N THR A 317 3.06 -23.53 3.43
CA THR A 317 3.50 -22.16 3.69
C THR A 317 4.01 -22.00 5.13
N LEU A 318 5.11 -21.29 5.33
CA LEU A 318 5.56 -20.78 6.63
C LEU A 318 5.78 -19.27 6.53
N TYR A 319 4.97 -18.48 7.23
CA TYR A 319 5.03 -17.04 7.24
C TYR A 319 5.54 -16.51 8.59
N LEU A 320 6.71 -15.87 8.57
CA LEU A 320 7.39 -15.37 9.75
C LEU A 320 7.75 -13.89 9.66
N CYS A 321 7.87 -13.28 10.83
CA CYS A 321 8.48 -11.97 11.04
C CYS A 321 8.92 -11.88 12.51
N GLY A 322 9.33 -10.70 12.95
CA GLY A 322 9.72 -10.43 14.32
C GLY A 322 10.18 -8.98 14.46
N THR A 323 10.62 -8.60 15.64
CA THR A 323 11.17 -7.26 15.89
C THR A 323 12.69 -7.25 15.76
N ASP A 324 13.21 -6.23 15.08
CA ASP A 324 14.63 -5.88 15.10
C ASP A 324 14.92 -4.95 16.29
N GLU A 325 15.75 -5.42 17.21
CA GLU A 325 15.86 -4.88 18.56
C GLU A 325 17.23 -4.27 18.89
N TYR A 326 18.26 -4.58 18.10
CA TYR A 326 19.63 -4.14 18.40
C TYR A 326 19.96 -2.76 17.83
N GLY A 327 21.09 -2.20 18.28
CA GLY A 327 21.69 -0.99 17.73
C GLY A 327 21.47 0.28 18.56
N THR A 328 22.16 1.33 18.12
CA THR A 328 22.28 2.61 18.86
C THR A 328 20.94 3.30 19.08
N ALA A 329 19.99 3.14 18.15
CA ALA A 329 18.68 3.78 18.24
C ALA A 329 17.87 3.24 19.42
N THR A 330 18.01 1.94 19.74
CA THR A 330 17.40 1.32 20.92
C THR A 330 18.03 1.86 22.20
N GLU A 331 19.37 1.88 22.31
CA GLU A 331 20.05 2.43 23.50
C GLU A 331 19.67 3.89 23.76
N THR A 332 19.57 4.69 22.70
CA THR A 332 19.20 6.11 22.79
C THR A 332 17.76 6.26 23.28
N LYS A 333 16.83 5.48 22.71
CA LYS A 333 15.41 5.55 23.10
C LYS A 333 15.18 5.01 24.51
N ALA A 334 15.91 3.97 24.90
CA ALA A 334 15.92 3.44 26.26
C ALA A 334 16.33 4.54 27.26
N LEU A 335 17.43 5.25 26.97
CA LEU A 335 17.89 6.36 27.80
C LEU A 335 16.88 7.51 27.87
N GLU A 336 16.26 7.89 26.74
CA GLU A 336 15.22 8.93 26.70
C GLU A 336 13.98 8.57 27.55
N GLU A 337 13.59 7.30 27.58
CA GLU A 337 12.44 6.80 28.35
C GLU A 337 12.81 6.37 29.79
N GLY A 338 14.09 6.45 30.18
CA GLY A 338 14.55 6.03 31.51
C GLY A 338 14.47 4.51 31.73
N LEU A 339 14.63 3.73 30.67
CA LEU A 339 14.55 2.26 30.66
C LEU A 339 15.90 1.64 30.24
N THR A 340 16.08 0.35 30.52
CA THR A 340 17.13 -0.45 29.89
C THR A 340 16.77 -0.81 28.44
N PRO A 341 17.76 -1.15 27.58
CA PRO A 341 17.48 -1.62 26.22
C PRO A 341 16.54 -2.83 26.16
N GLN A 342 16.67 -3.80 27.07
CA GLN A 342 15.79 -4.95 27.12
C GLN A 342 14.34 -4.54 27.45
N GLU A 343 14.13 -3.70 28.47
CA GLU A 343 12.79 -3.26 28.88
C GLU A 343 12.06 -2.49 27.79
N ILE A 344 12.77 -1.62 27.05
CA ILE A 344 12.14 -0.89 25.94
C ILE A 344 11.80 -1.83 24.77
N CYS A 345 12.66 -2.81 24.47
CA CYS A 345 12.37 -3.82 23.46
C CYS A 345 11.15 -4.66 23.85
N ASP A 346 11.06 -5.11 25.09
CA ASP A 346 9.92 -5.90 25.60
C ASP A 346 8.61 -5.12 25.49
N LYS A 347 8.64 -3.85 25.91
CA LYS A 347 7.49 -2.94 25.83
C LYS A 347 7.00 -2.80 24.39
N TYR A 348 7.89 -2.47 23.45
CA TYR A 348 7.46 -2.18 22.09
C TYR A 348 7.23 -3.45 21.25
N HIS A 349 7.89 -4.57 21.53
CA HIS A 349 7.57 -5.85 20.91
C HIS A 349 6.09 -6.22 21.13
N ALA A 350 5.59 -6.04 22.37
CA ALA A 350 4.18 -6.23 22.67
C ALA A 350 3.27 -5.28 21.87
N ILE A 351 3.64 -4.00 21.75
CA ILE A 351 2.90 -3.00 20.95
C ILE A 351 2.83 -3.44 19.47
N HIS A 352 3.93 -3.86 18.87
CA HIS A 352 3.94 -4.36 17.49
C HIS A 352 3.03 -5.59 17.34
N ALA A 353 3.16 -6.57 18.24
CA ALA A 353 2.35 -7.78 18.22
C ALA A 353 0.85 -7.47 18.32
N ASP A 354 0.44 -6.52 19.17
CA ASP A 354 -0.96 -6.12 19.32
C ASP A 354 -1.48 -5.38 18.08
N ILE A 355 -0.68 -4.46 17.50
CA ILE A 355 -1.03 -3.79 16.24
C ILE A 355 -1.26 -4.81 15.12
N TYR A 356 -0.30 -5.72 14.91
CA TYR A 356 -0.39 -6.72 13.84
C TYR A 356 -1.52 -7.71 14.07
N ARG A 357 -1.82 -8.06 15.33
CA ARG A 357 -2.99 -8.87 15.68
C ARG A 357 -4.30 -8.14 15.34
N TRP A 358 -4.41 -6.84 15.62
CA TRP A 358 -5.59 -6.05 15.27
C TRP A 358 -5.79 -5.92 13.76
N PHE A 359 -4.71 -5.69 13.00
CA PHE A 359 -4.71 -5.73 11.54
C PHE A 359 -4.92 -7.14 10.95
N ASN A 360 -5.09 -8.15 11.79
CA ASN A 360 -5.31 -9.54 11.42
C ASN A 360 -4.17 -10.09 10.52
N ILE A 361 -2.92 -9.78 10.87
CA ILE A 361 -1.74 -10.38 10.25
C ILE A 361 -1.53 -11.77 10.82
N SER A 362 -1.34 -12.75 9.94
CA SER A 362 -1.49 -14.16 10.25
C SER A 362 -0.19 -14.95 10.30
N PHE A 363 0.83 -14.35 10.91
CA PHE A 363 2.12 -14.99 11.17
C PHE A 363 1.92 -16.40 11.75
N ASP A 364 2.67 -17.37 11.23
CA ASP A 364 2.85 -18.65 11.90
C ASP A 364 3.76 -18.44 13.13
N PHE A 365 4.75 -17.53 13.05
CA PHE A 365 5.57 -17.10 14.18
C PHE A 365 5.99 -15.62 14.09
N PHE A 366 5.90 -14.89 15.21
CA PHE A 366 6.37 -13.51 15.34
C PHE A 366 7.45 -13.43 16.44
N GLY A 367 8.72 -13.42 16.01
CA GLY A 367 9.89 -13.58 16.86
C GLY A 367 10.59 -12.27 17.25
N ARG A 368 11.85 -12.41 17.69
CA ARG A 368 12.71 -11.33 18.21
C ARG A 368 14.17 -11.62 17.85
N THR A 369 14.98 -10.60 17.60
CA THR A 369 16.42 -10.78 17.34
C THR A 369 17.27 -10.91 18.62
N THR A 370 16.75 -10.55 19.78
CA THR A 370 17.45 -10.60 21.09
C THR A 370 17.42 -11.98 21.74
N THR A 371 17.87 -13.01 21.02
CA THR A 371 17.84 -14.40 21.49
C THR A 371 19.23 -15.05 21.54
N PRO A 372 19.43 -16.08 22.39
CA PRO A 372 20.66 -16.88 22.36
C PRO A 372 20.91 -17.52 20.99
N GLN A 373 19.85 -17.93 20.29
CA GLN A 373 19.91 -18.53 18.95
C GLN A 373 20.44 -17.54 17.92
N GLN A 374 20.00 -16.28 17.96
CA GLN A 374 20.59 -15.22 17.12
C GLN A 374 22.11 -15.17 17.34
N THR A 375 22.55 -15.11 18.60
CA THR A 375 23.98 -15.04 18.92
C THR A 375 24.74 -16.23 18.34
N LYS A 376 24.23 -17.45 18.56
CA LYS A 376 24.86 -18.67 18.05
C LYS A 376 25.01 -18.67 16.53
N ILE A 377 23.94 -18.36 15.80
CA ILE A 377 23.92 -18.45 14.32
C ILE A 377 24.73 -17.33 13.68
N THR A 378 24.62 -16.10 14.21
CA THR A 378 25.44 -14.97 13.75
C THR A 378 26.92 -15.26 13.95
N GLN A 379 27.30 -15.80 15.11
CA GLN A 379 28.68 -16.18 15.38
C GLN A 379 29.17 -17.31 14.48
N ASP A 380 28.34 -18.31 14.17
CA ASP A 380 28.70 -19.39 13.23
C ASP A 380 28.97 -18.85 11.81
N ILE A 381 28.05 -18.05 11.26
CA ILE A 381 28.24 -17.42 9.94
C ILE A 381 29.50 -16.56 9.93
N PHE A 382 29.73 -15.78 10.98
CA PHE A 382 30.92 -14.96 11.12
C PHE A 382 32.21 -15.80 11.14
N GLN A 383 32.26 -16.88 11.93
CA GLN A 383 33.45 -17.74 12.02
C GLN A 383 33.77 -18.40 10.67
N ARG A 384 32.74 -18.81 9.92
CA ARG A 384 32.91 -19.39 8.57
C ARG A 384 33.45 -18.37 7.56
N LEU A 385 32.97 -17.14 7.62
CA LEU A 385 33.48 -16.03 6.79
C LEU A 385 34.93 -15.67 7.17
N LEU A 386 35.24 -15.62 8.46
CA LEU A 386 36.57 -15.33 8.99
C LEU A 386 37.58 -16.41 8.54
N ALA A 387 37.24 -17.69 8.72
CA ALA A 387 38.09 -18.82 8.34
C ALA A 387 38.40 -18.88 6.84
N ARG A 388 37.54 -18.27 6.00
CA ARG A 388 37.69 -18.20 4.53
C ARG A 388 38.32 -16.90 4.04
N GLY A 389 38.70 -16.00 4.94
CA GLY A 389 39.37 -14.76 4.58
C GLY A 389 38.45 -13.65 4.05
N PHE A 390 37.12 -13.76 4.23
CA PHE A 390 36.16 -12.73 3.82
C PHE A 390 35.97 -11.61 4.85
N VAL A 391 36.71 -11.65 5.96
CA VAL A 391 36.65 -10.65 7.03
C VAL A 391 38.00 -9.94 7.12
N LEU A 392 37.98 -8.62 6.90
CA LEU A 392 39.14 -7.75 7.08
C LEU A 392 39.10 -7.10 8.46
N GLN A 393 40.28 -6.81 9.01
CA GLN A 393 40.42 -6.03 10.24
C GLN A 393 41.15 -4.73 9.93
N ALA A 394 40.59 -3.60 10.38
CA ALA A 394 41.20 -2.30 10.22
C ALA A 394 40.90 -1.39 11.42
N THR A 395 41.80 -0.45 11.66
CA THR A 395 41.64 0.57 12.70
C THR A 395 40.93 1.78 12.12
N VAL A 396 39.94 2.32 12.85
CA VAL A 396 39.20 3.53 12.49
C VAL A 396 39.38 4.57 13.59
N GLU A 397 39.71 5.79 13.18
CA GLU A 397 39.75 6.95 14.07
C GLU A 397 38.33 7.45 14.35
N GLN A 398 37.95 7.51 15.63
CA GLN A 398 36.63 7.94 16.06
C GLN A 398 36.72 8.90 17.24
N LEU A 399 35.72 9.77 17.38
CA LEU A 399 35.61 10.63 18.56
C LEU A 399 35.06 9.83 19.75
N ARG A 400 35.80 9.81 20.85
CA ARG A 400 35.41 9.23 22.13
C ARG A 400 35.16 10.31 23.15
N CYS A 401 33.99 10.26 23.78
CA CYS A 401 33.71 11.08 24.97
C CYS A 401 34.21 10.33 26.20
N GLU A 402 35.26 10.84 26.85
CA GLU A 402 35.81 10.23 28.07
C GLU A 402 34.84 10.31 29.25
N HIS A 403 34.06 11.38 29.35
CA HIS A 403 33.04 11.54 30.39
C HIS A 403 31.86 10.57 30.22
N CYS A 404 31.37 10.36 29.00
CA CYS A 404 30.31 9.38 28.73
C CYS A 404 30.87 7.94 28.56
N ALA A 405 32.19 7.77 28.67
CA ALA A 405 32.90 6.51 28.46
C ALA A 405 32.51 5.75 27.17
N ARG A 406 32.23 6.46 26.07
CA ARG A 406 31.78 5.85 24.80
C ARG A 406 32.28 6.58 23.56
N PHE A 407 32.37 5.85 22.45
CA PHE A 407 32.52 6.44 21.13
C PHE A 407 31.23 7.15 20.71
N LEU A 408 31.37 8.27 19.99
CA LEU A 408 30.26 9.10 19.56
C LEU A 408 29.96 8.85 18.09
N ALA A 409 28.71 8.46 17.81
CA ALA A 409 28.16 8.55 16.46
C ALA A 409 28.03 10.01 16.04
N ASP A 410 28.06 10.29 14.73
CA ASP A 410 28.01 11.65 14.16
C ASP A 410 26.86 12.51 14.72
N ARG A 411 25.70 11.89 14.94
CA ARG A 411 24.51 12.55 15.53
C ARG A 411 24.71 13.08 16.95
N PHE A 412 25.70 12.56 17.68
CA PHE A 412 26.05 12.97 19.05
C PHE A 412 27.27 13.90 19.09
N VAL A 413 27.77 14.33 17.94
CA VAL A 413 28.87 15.27 17.81
C VAL A 413 28.35 16.57 17.19
N GLU A 414 28.61 17.68 17.87
CA GLU A 414 28.50 19.03 17.32
C GLU A 414 29.88 19.68 17.29
N GLY A 415 30.10 20.66 16.42
CA GLY A 415 31.34 21.43 16.44
C GLY A 415 31.41 22.47 15.33
N VAL A 416 32.54 23.15 15.27
CA VAL A 416 32.78 24.19 14.26
C VAL A 416 33.16 23.55 12.92
N CYS A 417 32.40 23.87 11.87
CA CYS A 417 32.65 23.43 10.51
C CYS A 417 34.05 23.86 10.03
N PRO A 418 34.91 22.93 9.58
CA PRO A 418 36.26 23.27 9.13
C PRO A 418 36.28 24.08 7.82
N PHE A 419 35.17 24.07 7.06
CA PHE A 419 35.07 24.72 5.74
C PHE A 419 34.48 26.13 5.77
N CYS A 420 33.40 26.36 6.54
CA CYS A 420 32.69 27.65 6.56
C CYS A 420 32.65 28.33 7.93
N GLY A 421 33.22 27.71 8.96
CA GLY A 421 33.26 28.25 10.33
C GLY A 421 31.92 28.25 11.07
N TYR A 422 30.88 27.59 10.56
CA TYR A 422 29.62 27.42 11.29
C TYR A 422 29.82 26.68 12.61
N GLU A 423 29.39 27.24 13.74
CA GLU A 423 29.76 26.75 15.07
C GLU A 423 29.01 25.48 15.52
N GLU A 424 27.89 25.17 14.89
CA GLU A 424 26.98 24.07 15.28
C GLU A 424 26.84 23.01 14.17
N ALA A 425 27.92 22.73 13.44
CA ALA A 425 27.91 21.67 12.44
C ALA A 425 27.81 20.29 13.11
N ARG A 426 27.08 19.37 12.47
CA ARG A 426 26.93 17.98 12.91
C ARG A 426 28.11 17.14 12.43
N GLY A 427 28.31 15.97 13.05
CA GLY A 427 29.42 15.08 12.70
C GLY A 427 29.42 14.53 11.27
N ASP A 428 28.26 14.53 10.60
CA ASP A 428 28.04 13.99 9.26
C ASP A 428 27.90 15.08 8.19
N GLN A 429 27.34 16.24 8.57
CA GLN A 429 27.03 17.32 7.64
C GLN A 429 27.00 18.68 8.34
N CYS A 430 27.51 19.71 7.66
CA CYS A 430 27.30 21.10 8.06
C CYS A 430 26.00 21.63 7.43
N ASP A 431 25.00 21.98 8.26
CA ASP A 431 23.71 22.48 7.77
C ASP A 431 23.79 23.86 7.11
N LYS A 432 24.84 24.65 7.40
CA LYS A 432 25.02 25.99 6.81
C LYS A 432 25.56 25.95 5.39
N CYS A 433 26.55 25.10 5.10
CA CYS A 433 27.19 25.03 3.77
C CYS A 433 26.87 23.75 3.00
N GLY A 434 26.10 22.82 3.59
CA GLY A 434 25.68 21.56 2.99
C GLY A 434 26.78 20.51 2.85
N LYS A 435 28.04 20.82 3.21
CA LYS A 435 29.20 19.93 3.05
C LYS A 435 29.07 18.71 3.96
N LEU A 436 29.19 17.52 3.37
CA LEU A 436 29.38 16.26 4.10
C LEU A 436 30.81 16.21 4.65
N ILE A 437 30.94 15.86 5.92
CA ILE A 437 32.20 15.86 6.67
C ILE A 437 32.28 14.61 7.53
N ASN A 438 33.49 14.20 7.92
CA ASN A 438 33.66 13.20 8.97
C ASN A 438 33.74 13.90 10.33
N ALA A 439 33.20 13.30 11.38
CA ALA A 439 33.12 13.94 12.70
C ALA A 439 34.51 14.33 13.26
N ILE A 440 35.55 13.57 12.93
CA ILE A 440 36.94 13.87 13.32
C ILE A 440 37.51 15.15 12.68
N GLU A 441 36.90 15.65 11.61
CA GLU A 441 37.30 16.89 10.92
C GLU A 441 36.71 18.15 11.59
N LEU A 442 35.73 17.99 12.47
CA LEU A 442 35.13 19.11 13.20
C LEU A 442 36.17 19.79 14.10
N LYS A 443 36.21 21.12 14.05
CA LYS A 443 36.99 21.92 14.98
C LYS A 443 36.21 22.10 16.27
N LYS A 444 36.86 22.01 17.43
CA LYS A 444 36.21 22.08 18.75
C LYS A 444 34.98 21.14 18.84
N PRO A 445 35.16 19.82 18.59
CA PRO A 445 34.05 18.89 18.69
C PRO A 445 33.53 18.87 20.14
N GLN A 446 32.23 18.72 20.28
CA GLN A 446 31.52 18.69 21.54
C GLN A 446 30.52 17.52 21.55
N CYS A 447 30.48 16.81 22.67
CA CYS A 447 29.48 15.77 22.87
C CYS A 447 28.11 16.41 23.11
N LYS A 448 27.08 16.06 22.31
CA LYS A 448 25.71 16.53 22.53
C LYS A 448 25.12 16.16 23.89
N VAL A 449 25.59 15.06 24.48
CA VAL A 449 25.00 14.50 25.69
C VAL A 449 25.48 15.21 26.95
N CYS A 450 26.80 15.28 27.16
CA CYS A 450 27.38 15.86 28.37
C CYS A 450 28.12 17.19 28.13
N ARG A 451 28.13 17.70 26.89
CA ARG A 451 28.80 18.95 26.49
C ARG A 451 30.32 18.98 26.71
N SER A 452 30.96 17.86 27.03
CA SER A 452 32.43 17.76 27.11
C SER A 452 33.08 17.66 25.72
N CYS A 453 34.39 17.94 25.65
CA CYS A 453 35.18 17.81 24.43
C CYS A 453 35.58 16.35 24.18
N PRO A 454 35.12 15.70 23.10
CA PRO A 454 35.56 14.36 22.72
C PRO A 454 37.01 14.39 22.22
N VAL A 455 37.71 13.27 22.38
CA VAL A 455 39.08 13.05 21.88
C VAL A 455 39.08 12.01 20.78
N VAL A 456 39.96 12.17 19.79
CA VAL A 456 40.13 11.16 18.75
C VAL A 456 40.85 9.94 19.35
N ARG A 457 40.28 8.76 19.14
CA ARG A 457 40.85 7.47 19.54
C ARG A 457 40.71 6.47 18.40
N SER A 458 41.77 5.71 18.20
CA SER A 458 41.81 4.56 17.30
C SER A 458 40.99 3.40 17.87
N SER A 459 40.12 2.80 17.05
CA SER A 459 39.23 1.71 17.42
C SER A 459 39.33 0.59 16.38
N GLN A 460 39.53 -0.65 16.81
CA GLN A 460 39.58 -1.81 15.89
C GLN A 460 38.18 -2.18 15.39
N HIS A 461 38.05 -2.44 14.10
CA HIS A 461 36.81 -2.84 13.46
C HIS A 461 37.01 -3.98 12.47
N LEU A 462 35.96 -4.79 12.31
CA LEU A 462 35.89 -5.83 11.30
C LEU A 462 35.04 -5.36 10.12
N PHE A 463 35.41 -5.81 8.93
CA PHE A 463 34.76 -5.47 7.68
C PHE A 463 34.48 -6.73 6.88
N LEU A 464 33.27 -6.85 6.35
CA LEU A 464 32.93 -7.87 5.36
C LEU A 464 33.49 -7.43 4.00
N ASP A 465 34.33 -8.27 3.39
CA ASP A 465 34.93 -8.02 2.08
C ASP A 465 33.93 -8.33 0.94
N LEU A 466 32.95 -7.44 0.79
CA LEU A 466 31.99 -7.51 -0.32
C LEU A 466 32.64 -7.51 -1.71
N PRO A 467 33.73 -6.76 -1.99
CA PRO A 467 34.44 -6.88 -3.27
C PRO A 467 34.81 -8.32 -3.62
N GLN A 468 35.39 -9.06 -2.67
CA GLN A 468 35.79 -10.45 -2.90
C GLN A 468 34.59 -11.39 -3.13
N LEU A 469 33.44 -11.07 -2.52
CA LEU A 469 32.21 -11.85 -2.64
C LEU A 469 31.33 -11.45 -3.84
N GLY A 470 31.63 -10.32 -4.50
CA GLY A 470 30.80 -9.73 -5.55
C GLY A 470 30.50 -10.67 -6.71
N THR A 471 31.52 -11.36 -7.24
CA THR A 471 31.37 -12.29 -8.37
C THR A 471 30.42 -13.45 -8.03
N ARG A 472 30.48 -13.99 -6.81
CA ARG A 472 29.59 -15.09 -6.38
C ARG A 472 28.13 -14.63 -6.28
N VAL A 473 27.92 -13.38 -5.87
CA VAL A 473 26.58 -12.78 -5.84
C VAL A 473 26.05 -12.56 -7.26
N GLU A 474 26.89 -12.08 -8.18
CA GLU A 474 26.55 -11.94 -9.60
C GLU A 474 26.15 -13.27 -10.22
N GLU A 475 26.94 -14.34 -10.04
CA GLU A 475 26.63 -15.68 -10.53
C GLU A 475 25.31 -16.23 -9.97
N TRP A 476 25.05 -16.00 -8.68
CA TRP A 476 23.78 -16.37 -8.07
C TRP A 476 22.61 -15.60 -8.69
N LEU A 477 22.74 -14.28 -8.85
CA LEU A 477 21.70 -13.44 -9.45
C LEU A 477 21.45 -13.77 -10.92
N GLU A 478 22.48 -14.09 -11.70
CA GLU A 478 22.34 -14.52 -13.09
C GLU A 478 21.54 -15.82 -13.21
N ARG A 479 21.71 -16.73 -12.24
CA ARG A 479 20.96 -17.99 -12.18
C ARG A 479 19.52 -17.81 -11.70
N THR A 480 19.26 -16.94 -10.73
CA THR A 480 17.95 -16.85 -10.07
C THR A 480 17.05 -15.72 -10.57
N LEU A 481 17.60 -14.62 -11.12
CA LEU A 481 16.79 -13.50 -11.59
C LEU A 481 15.93 -13.82 -12.84
N PRO A 482 16.43 -14.51 -13.89
CA PRO A 482 15.62 -14.87 -15.05
C PRO A 482 14.44 -15.75 -14.64
N GLY A 483 13.22 -15.38 -15.03
CA GLY A 483 12.00 -16.13 -14.67
C GLY A 483 11.50 -15.95 -13.24
N SER A 484 12.22 -15.20 -12.38
CA SER A 484 11.72 -14.84 -11.05
C SER A 484 10.67 -13.72 -11.10
N ASP A 485 10.02 -13.50 -9.95
CA ASP A 485 9.08 -12.39 -9.72
C ASP A 485 9.69 -11.28 -8.85
N TRP A 486 11.03 -11.14 -8.85
CA TRP A 486 11.65 -9.97 -8.23
C TRP A 486 11.07 -8.69 -8.82
N THR A 487 10.69 -7.76 -7.95
CA THR A 487 10.10 -6.50 -8.41
C THR A 487 11.11 -5.68 -9.22
N PRO A 488 10.67 -4.91 -10.24
CA PRO A 488 11.58 -4.17 -11.10
C PRO A 488 12.52 -3.21 -10.36
N ASN A 489 12.02 -2.52 -9.33
CA ASN A 489 12.80 -1.64 -8.46
C ASN A 489 13.89 -2.41 -7.70
N ALA A 490 13.59 -3.59 -7.15
CA ALA A 490 14.56 -4.43 -6.45
C ALA A 490 15.70 -4.87 -7.38
N ARG A 491 15.36 -5.31 -8.60
CA ARG A 491 16.34 -5.66 -9.63
C ARG A 491 17.24 -4.48 -9.99
N PHE A 492 16.65 -3.32 -10.20
CA PHE A 492 17.38 -2.09 -10.54
C PHE A 492 18.35 -1.67 -9.43
N ILE A 493 17.88 -1.61 -8.18
CA ILE A 493 18.70 -1.24 -7.03
C ILE A 493 19.88 -2.21 -6.88
N THR A 494 19.61 -3.52 -6.92
CA THR A 494 20.64 -4.56 -6.77
C THR A 494 21.71 -4.46 -7.87
N ARG A 495 21.30 -4.32 -9.14
CA ARG A 495 22.22 -4.14 -10.28
C ARG A 495 23.01 -2.82 -10.20
N SER A 496 22.38 -1.74 -9.72
CA SER A 496 23.08 -0.47 -9.53
C SER A 496 24.21 -0.60 -8.50
N TRP A 497 23.96 -1.28 -7.39
CA TRP A 497 24.97 -1.52 -6.35
C TRP A 497 26.16 -2.33 -6.86
N LEU A 498 25.91 -3.35 -7.70
CA LEU A 498 26.97 -4.14 -8.32
C LEU A 498 27.78 -3.32 -9.33
N ARG A 499 27.08 -2.59 -10.22
CA ARG A 499 27.71 -1.73 -11.23
C ARG A 499 28.63 -0.67 -10.62
N ASP A 500 28.22 -0.08 -9.50
CA ASP A 500 28.97 0.98 -8.84
C ASP A 500 30.22 0.43 -8.08
N GLY A 501 30.34 -0.89 -7.98
CA GLY A 501 31.42 -1.60 -7.30
C GLY A 501 31.15 -1.75 -5.80
N LEU A 502 31.08 -3.00 -5.34
CA LEU A 502 30.93 -3.28 -3.91
C LEU A 502 32.19 -2.85 -3.14
N LYS A 503 32.00 -2.35 -1.92
CA LYS A 503 33.08 -1.87 -1.02
C LYS A 503 33.04 -2.65 0.28
N PRO A 504 34.18 -2.84 0.97
CA PRO A 504 34.18 -3.45 2.29
C PRO A 504 33.24 -2.69 3.24
N ARG A 505 32.42 -3.43 4.00
CA ARG A 505 31.44 -2.82 4.93
C ARG A 505 31.77 -3.20 6.36
N CYS A 506 31.86 -2.19 7.23
CA CYS A 506 32.14 -2.41 8.64
C CYS A 506 30.97 -3.14 9.33
N ILE A 507 31.26 -4.32 9.90
CA ILE A 507 30.29 -5.21 10.54
C ILE A 507 30.36 -5.19 12.07
N THR A 508 31.16 -4.32 12.68
CA THR A 508 31.22 -4.16 14.15
C THR A 508 30.94 -2.74 14.60
N ARG A 509 30.43 -2.58 15.84
CA ARG A 509 30.17 -1.28 16.46
C ARG A 509 30.59 -1.29 17.93
N ASP A 510 31.00 -0.12 18.40
CA ASP A 510 31.28 0.17 19.80
C ASP A 510 29.98 0.46 20.58
N LEU A 511 29.16 -0.58 20.74
CA LEU A 511 27.90 -0.53 21.49
C LEU A 511 27.88 -1.65 22.52
N LYS A 512 27.00 -1.52 23.51
CA LYS A 512 26.75 -2.58 24.49
C LYS A 512 25.56 -3.45 24.10
N TRP A 513 24.58 -2.87 23.40
CA TRP A 513 23.37 -3.55 22.97
C TRP A 513 23.46 -4.08 21.53
N GLY A 514 23.87 -5.35 21.40
CA GLY A 514 24.04 -6.05 20.14
C GLY A 514 24.56 -7.48 20.34
N THR A 515 24.61 -8.26 19.25
CA THR A 515 25.21 -9.60 19.27
C THR A 515 26.73 -9.50 19.51
N PRO A 516 27.31 -10.17 20.53
CA PRO A 516 28.72 -10.06 20.85
C PRO A 516 29.62 -10.70 19.78
N VAL A 517 30.80 -10.11 19.55
CA VAL A 517 31.78 -10.61 18.57
C VAL A 517 32.72 -11.62 19.24
N PRO A 518 32.84 -12.86 18.70
CA PRO A 518 33.63 -13.92 19.32
C PRO A 518 35.10 -13.85 18.87
N LEU A 519 35.77 -12.72 19.15
CA LEU A 519 37.17 -12.48 18.77
C LEU A 519 37.89 -11.71 19.88
N GLU A 520 39.15 -12.07 20.15
CA GLU A 520 39.99 -11.39 21.15
C GLU A 520 40.17 -9.90 20.80
N GLY A 521 40.01 -9.02 21.79
CA GLY A 521 40.07 -7.56 21.62
C GLY A 521 38.76 -6.92 21.13
N PHE A 522 37.68 -7.70 21.03
CA PHE A 522 36.33 -7.24 20.66
C PHE A 522 35.29 -7.45 21.78
N GLU A 523 35.72 -7.65 23.03
CA GLU A 523 34.86 -7.95 24.18
C GLU A 523 33.85 -6.83 24.49
N ASP A 524 34.20 -5.59 24.17
CA ASP A 524 33.36 -4.39 24.32
C ASP A 524 32.68 -3.95 23.02
N LYS A 525 32.62 -4.83 22.02
CA LYS A 525 32.06 -4.56 20.69
C LYS A 525 30.99 -5.59 20.33
N VAL A 526 30.06 -5.14 19.52
CA VAL A 526 28.97 -5.96 19.00
C VAL A 526 28.96 -5.94 17.48
N PHE A 527 28.31 -6.92 16.87
CA PHE A 527 28.00 -6.88 15.45
C PHE A 527 27.10 -5.69 15.12
N TYR A 528 27.33 -5.12 13.95
CA TYR A 528 26.48 -4.06 13.42
C TYR A 528 25.14 -4.64 13.00
N VAL A 529 24.04 -4.04 13.45
CA VAL A 529 22.67 -4.52 13.21
C VAL A 529 22.37 -4.86 11.75
N TRP A 530 22.90 -4.11 10.79
CA TRP A 530 22.65 -4.39 9.36
C TRP A 530 23.44 -5.58 8.79
N PHE A 531 24.36 -6.16 9.56
CA PHE A 531 24.98 -7.45 9.26
C PHE A 531 24.15 -8.61 9.78
N ASP A 532 23.62 -8.52 11.01
CA ASP A 532 22.96 -9.66 11.67
C ASP A 532 21.42 -9.61 11.71
N ALA A 533 20.77 -8.47 11.42
CA ALA A 533 19.31 -8.38 11.34
C ALA A 533 18.72 -9.33 10.29
N THR A 534 19.39 -9.51 9.14
CA THR A 534 18.97 -10.45 8.09
C THR A 534 19.19 -11.91 8.50
N ILE A 535 20.11 -12.19 9.42
CA ILE A 535 20.29 -13.49 10.06
C ILE A 535 19.13 -13.78 11.04
N GLY A 536 18.43 -12.73 11.49
CA GLY A 536 17.21 -12.82 12.27
C GLY A 536 16.15 -13.75 11.67
N TYR A 537 16.02 -13.80 10.34
CA TYR A 537 15.09 -14.75 9.70
C TYR A 537 15.51 -16.20 9.92
N LEU A 538 16.80 -16.51 9.84
CA LEU A 538 17.35 -17.84 10.04
C LEU A 538 17.32 -18.24 11.51
N SER A 539 17.62 -17.33 12.44
CA SER A 539 17.46 -17.61 13.87
C SER A 539 16.01 -17.85 14.26
N ILE A 540 15.07 -17.36 13.46
CA ILE A 540 13.64 -17.66 13.57
C ILE A 540 13.26 -19.00 12.90
N THR A 541 13.96 -19.48 11.85
CA THR A 541 13.45 -20.61 11.02
C THR A 541 14.47 -21.57 10.36
N ALA A 542 15.72 -21.63 10.81
CA ALA A 542 16.84 -22.34 10.16
C ALA A 542 16.46 -23.53 9.24
N ASN A 543 16.80 -23.40 7.95
CA ASN A 543 16.76 -24.44 6.91
C ASN A 543 15.38 -25.03 6.54
N TYR A 544 14.35 -24.19 6.47
CA TYR A 544 13.01 -24.63 6.09
C TYR A 544 12.86 -25.01 4.61
N THR A 545 13.25 -24.22 3.59
CA THR A 545 12.91 -24.58 2.18
C THR A 545 13.77 -23.89 1.13
N ASP A 546 13.63 -24.27 -0.15
CA ASP A 546 14.30 -23.66 -1.31
C ASP A 546 13.51 -22.51 -1.96
N HIS A 547 12.20 -22.35 -1.69
CA HIS A 547 11.39 -21.24 -2.20
C HIS A 547 11.17 -20.16 -1.14
N LEU A 548 12.02 -19.12 -1.14
CA LEU A 548 11.97 -18.00 -0.21
C LEU A 548 11.43 -16.73 -0.87
N TYR A 549 10.32 -16.21 -0.35
CA TYR A 549 9.75 -14.90 -0.66
C TYR A 549 10.08 -13.90 0.45
N GLN A 550 10.60 -12.72 0.09
CA GLN A 550 10.90 -11.66 1.05
C GLN A 550 10.17 -10.37 0.70
N PHE A 551 9.35 -9.87 1.62
CA PHE A 551 8.56 -8.66 1.46
C PHE A 551 9.17 -7.51 2.26
N MET A 552 9.46 -6.40 1.58
CA MET A 552 10.10 -5.24 2.20
C MET A 552 9.81 -3.93 1.44
N ALA A 553 10.15 -2.80 2.05
CA ALA A 553 10.27 -1.53 1.33
C ALA A 553 11.62 -1.44 0.60
N LYS A 554 11.70 -0.59 -0.43
CA LYS A 554 12.86 -0.48 -1.33
C LYS A 554 14.20 -0.16 -0.66
N ASP A 555 14.20 0.47 0.50
CA ASP A 555 15.38 0.79 1.30
C ASP A 555 16.10 -0.46 1.85
N ASN A 556 15.36 -1.54 2.09
CA ASN A 556 15.92 -2.80 2.59
C ASN A 556 16.54 -3.69 1.51
N VAL A 557 16.33 -3.37 0.22
CA VAL A 557 16.79 -4.19 -0.92
C VAL A 557 18.30 -4.48 -0.87
N PRO A 558 19.20 -3.52 -0.63
CA PRO A 558 20.64 -3.81 -0.64
C PRO A 558 21.06 -4.86 0.39
N PHE A 559 20.39 -4.93 1.53
CA PHE A 559 20.73 -5.88 2.59
C PHE A 559 20.33 -7.32 2.23
N HIS A 560 19.24 -7.47 1.46
CA HIS A 560 18.68 -8.77 1.09
C HIS A 560 19.11 -9.24 -0.30
N GLY A 561 19.44 -8.31 -1.20
CA GLY A 561 19.95 -8.59 -2.54
C GLY A 561 21.47 -8.66 -2.61
N ILE A 562 22.21 -8.06 -1.66
CA ILE A 562 23.68 -8.05 -1.64
C ILE A 562 24.22 -8.57 -0.31
N VAL A 563 24.00 -7.88 0.82
CA VAL A 563 24.76 -8.13 2.06
C VAL A 563 24.54 -9.54 2.61
N PHE A 564 23.29 -9.97 2.77
CA PHE A 564 22.99 -11.32 3.26
C PHE A 564 23.40 -12.41 2.26
N PRO A 565 23.07 -12.32 0.94
CA PRO A 565 23.60 -13.27 -0.03
C PRO A 565 25.13 -13.37 -0.04
N SER A 566 25.86 -12.26 0.05
CA SER A 566 27.33 -12.28 0.20
C SER A 566 27.75 -13.07 1.43
N SER A 567 27.13 -12.81 2.57
CA SER A 567 27.44 -13.48 3.84
C SER A 567 27.14 -14.97 3.80
N ALA A 568 25.97 -15.35 3.28
CA ALA A 568 25.53 -16.73 3.17
C ALA A 568 26.33 -17.54 2.15
N LEU A 569 26.62 -16.97 0.97
CA LEU A 569 27.47 -17.60 -0.05
C LEU A 569 28.90 -17.76 0.45
N GLY A 570 29.46 -16.72 1.10
CA GLY A 570 30.79 -16.77 1.68
C GLY A 570 30.94 -17.76 2.85
N ALA A 571 29.86 -18.05 3.57
CA ALA A 571 29.84 -19.04 4.64
C ALA A 571 29.85 -20.50 4.12
N GLU A 572 29.41 -20.73 2.88
CA GLU A 572 29.41 -22.04 2.20
C GLU A 572 28.71 -23.16 2.96
N ASP A 573 27.55 -22.86 3.56
CA ASP A 573 26.79 -23.81 4.37
C ASP A 573 25.43 -24.20 3.75
N ASN A 574 25.32 -24.04 2.42
CA ASN A 574 24.11 -24.36 1.66
C ASN A 574 22.84 -23.65 2.18
N TYR A 575 22.97 -22.38 2.57
CA TYR A 575 21.84 -21.57 3.01
C TYR A 575 20.82 -21.32 1.88
N THR A 576 19.54 -21.35 2.24
CA THR A 576 18.47 -20.84 1.39
C THR A 576 18.67 -19.36 1.11
N LEU A 577 18.73 -19.00 -0.17
CA LEU A 577 18.74 -17.61 -0.63
C LEU A 577 17.36 -17.22 -1.19
N VAL A 578 17.10 -15.92 -1.23
CA VAL A 578 15.82 -15.39 -1.71
C VAL A 578 15.56 -15.75 -3.18
N SER A 579 14.42 -16.38 -3.44
CA SER A 579 13.97 -16.73 -4.78
C SER A 579 13.18 -15.57 -5.40
N HIS A 580 12.33 -14.90 -4.62
CA HIS A 580 11.51 -13.77 -5.06
C HIS A 580 11.59 -12.62 -4.04
N LEU A 581 12.28 -11.53 -4.41
CA LEU A 581 12.38 -10.32 -3.58
C LEU A 581 11.31 -9.30 -3.99
N ILE A 582 10.34 -9.09 -3.10
CA ILE A 582 9.17 -8.24 -3.34
C ILE A 582 9.36 -6.91 -2.61
N ALA A 583 9.84 -5.90 -3.33
CA ALA A 583 10.07 -4.57 -2.80
C ALA A 583 8.99 -3.58 -3.25
N THR A 584 8.34 -2.89 -2.32
CA THR A 584 7.39 -1.81 -2.63
C THR A 584 8.06 -0.44 -2.64
N GLU A 585 7.44 0.47 -3.37
CA GLU A 585 7.68 1.91 -3.25
C GLU A 585 7.06 2.45 -1.93
N TYR A 586 7.18 3.75 -1.67
CA TYR A 586 6.69 4.32 -0.41
C TYR A 586 5.19 4.65 -0.46
N LEU A 587 4.52 4.49 0.69
CA LEU A 587 3.22 5.10 0.94
C LEU A 587 3.45 6.45 1.64
N ASN A 588 3.03 7.52 0.99
CA ASN A 588 2.94 8.86 1.52
C ASN A 588 1.60 9.07 2.25
N TYR A 589 1.49 10.12 3.05
CA TYR A 589 0.28 10.48 3.77
C TYR A 589 -0.20 11.86 3.34
N GLU A 590 -1.37 11.91 2.70
CA GLU A 590 -1.91 13.07 1.99
C GLU A 590 -0.84 13.67 1.05
N ASP A 591 -0.47 14.93 1.23
CA ASP A 591 0.53 15.66 0.44
C ASP A 591 1.97 15.52 0.96
N GLY A 592 2.18 14.72 2.02
CA GLY A 592 3.45 14.63 2.72
C GLY A 592 3.84 13.23 3.17
N LYS A 593 4.73 13.18 4.16
CA LYS A 593 5.22 11.93 4.76
C LYS A 593 4.68 11.76 6.19
N PHE A 594 4.52 10.52 6.60
CA PHE A 594 4.29 10.17 8.00
C PHE A 594 5.37 10.81 8.90
N SER A 595 4.96 11.41 10.02
CA SER A 595 5.86 12.06 10.96
C SER A 595 5.32 12.00 12.38
N LYS A 596 5.92 11.16 13.21
CA LYS A 596 5.56 11.04 14.63
C LYS A 596 5.83 12.34 15.39
N SER A 597 6.95 13.01 15.10
CA SER A 597 7.32 14.26 15.77
C SER A 597 6.38 15.43 15.46
N ARG A 598 5.80 15.47 14.24
CA ARG A 598 4.80 16.47 13.85
C ARG A 598 3.36 16.01 14.06
N GLY A 599 3.13 14.78 14.51
CA GLY A 599 1.79 14.20 14.63
C GLY A 599 1.05 14.05 13.30
N VAL A 600 1.78 13.89 12.20
CA VAL A 600 1.20 13.78 10.86
C VAL A 600 1.13 12.31 10.47
N GLY A 601 -0.07 11.84 10.12
CA GLY A 601 -0.31 10.49 9.65
C GLY A 601 -0.89 9.55 10.70
N VAL A 602 -1.43 8.43 10.21
CA VAL A 602 -2.04 7.38 11.04
C VAL A 602 -0.98 6.34 11.40
N PHE A 603 -0.82 6.11 12.71
CA PHE A 603 0.03 5.04 13.25
C PHE A 603 -0.82 3.81 13.62
N GLY A 604 -0.20 2.63 13.65
CA GLY A 604 -0.91 1.37 13.79
C GLY A 604 -1.70 1.24 15.10
N ASP A 605 -1.20 1.84 16.18
CA ASP A 605 -1.85 1.93 17.49
C ASP A 605 -3.06 2.90 17.50
N MET A 606 -3.10 3.85 16.58
CA MET A 606 -4.18 4.84 16.45
C MET A 606 -5.30 4.36 15.53
N ALA A 607 -5.02 3.42 14.62
CA ALA A 607 -6.00 2.94 13.64
C ALA A 607 -7.25 2.33 14.31
N GLN A 608 -7.05 1.58 15.41
CA GLN A 608 -8.12 0.97 16.20
C GLN A 608 -9.06 1.98 16.87
N ASP A 609 -8.57 3.20 17.16
CA ASP A 609 -9.34 4.25 17.84
C ASP A 609 -10.19 5.10 16.89
N THR A 610 -10.18 4.79 15.59
CA THR A 610 -10.93 5.55 14.58
C THR A 610 -12.39 5.08 14.45
N GLY A 611 -12.72 3.92 15.01
CA GLY A 611 -14.01 3.24 14.80
C GLY A 611 -14.13 2.60 13.40
N ILE A 612 -13.12 2.73 12.54
CA ILE A 612 -13.07 2.06 11.23
C ILE A 612 -12.50 0.65 11.42
N PRO A 613 -13.21 -0.42 11.00
CA PRO A 613 -12.74 -1.79 11.15
C PRO A 613 -11.44 -2.08 10.40
N ALA A 614 -10.63 -2.99 10.92
CA ALA A 614 -9.34 -3.38 10.34
C ALA A 614 -9.43 -3.78 8.85
N ASP A 615 -10.46 -4.52 8.45
CA ASP A 615 -10.63 -4.96 7.05
C ASP A 615 -10.84 -3.79 6.07
N ILE A 616 -11.42 -2.67 6.52
CA ILE A 616 -11.56 -1.46 5.69
C ILE A 616 -10.19 -0.81 5.45
N TRP A 617 -9.34 -0.78 6.48
CA TRP A 617 -7.94 -0.35 6.33
C TRP A 617 -7.17 -1.28 5.40
N ARG A 618 -7.31 -2.60 5.58
CA ARG A 618 -6.66 -3.59 4.71
C ARG A 618 -7.06 -3.41 3.26
N PHE A 619 -8.36 -3.33 2.99
CA PHE A 619 -8.89 -3.10 1.64
C PHE A 619 -8.28 -1.84 1.01
N TYR A 620 -8.38 -0.70 1.69
CA TYR A 620 -7.94 0.57 1.10
C TYR A 620 -6.43 0.57 0.85
N LEU A 621 -5.62 0.16 1.83
CA LEU A 621 -4.17 0.10 1.69
C LEU A 621 -3.72 -0.86 0.58
N LEU A 622 -4.41 -2.00 0.41
CA LEU A 622 -4.13 -2.95 -0.67
C LEU A 622 -4.60 -2.44 -2.03
N TYR A 623 -5.71 -1.70 -2.07
CA TYR A 623 -6.22 -1.03 -3.27
C TYR A 623 -5.24 0.03 -3.81
N ILE A 624 -4.56 0.74 -2.91
CA ILE A 624 -3.52 1.74 -3.25
C ILE A 624 -2.09 1.24 -2.98
N ARG A 625 -1.85 -0.08 -3.00
CA ARG A 625 -0.52 -0.65 -2.72
C ARG A 625 0.53 -0.04 -3.67
N PRO A 626 1.65 0.51 -3.14
CA PRO A 626 2.68 1.20 -3.94
C PRO A 626 3.61 0.20 -4.65
N GLU A 627 3.15 -0.40 -5.75
CA GLU A 627 3.91 -1.44 -6.47
C GLU A 627 4.95 -0.85 -7.43
N GLY A 628 4.50 -0.06 -8.42
CA GLY A 628 5.37 0.50 -9.46
C GLY A 628 5.84 1.94 -9.20
N GLN A 629 5.17 2.66 -8.30
CA GLN A 629 5.46 4.04 -7.93
C GLN A 629 4.94 4.31 -6.52
N ASP A 630 5.43 5.39 -5.90
CA ASP A 630 4.88 5.87 -4.64
C ASP A 630 3.36 6.10 -4.76
N SER A 631 2.65 5.81 -3.68
CA SER A 631 1.21 6.08 -3.55
C SER A 631 0.97 6.99 -2.35
N ALA A 632 -0.20 7.62 -2.27
CA ALA A 632 -0.56 8.49 -1.16
C ALA A 632 -1.86 8.04 -0.51
N PHE A 633 -1.85 7.87 0.81
CA PHE A 633 -3.07 7.68 1.57
C PHE A 633 -3.86 8.98 1.58
N SER A 634 -5.14 8.94 1.19
CA SER A 634 -6.04 10.09 1.32
C SER A 634 -7.34 9.70 1.98
N TRP A 635 -7.76 10.48 2.98
CA TRP A 635 -9.02 10.28 3.68
C TRP A 635 -10.24 10.41 2.75
N THR A 636 -10.19 11.37 1.83
CA THR A 636 -11.25 11.61 0.84
C THR A 636 -11.38 10.43 -0.12
N ASP A 637 -10.27 9.89 -0.59
CA ASP A 637 -10.28 8.73 -1.48
C ASP A 637 -10.66 7.44 -0.74
N MET A 638 -10.27 7.28 0.54
CA MET A 638 -10.74 6.17 1.39
C MET A 638 -12.26 6.17 1.53
N LEU A 639 -12.89 7.33 1.79
CA LEU A 639 -14.35 7.48 1.81
C LEU A 639 -14.95 7.06 0.47
N LEU A 640 -14.41 7.60 -0.62
CA LEU A 640 -14.89 7.33 -1.98
C LEU A 640 -14.86 5.83 -2.27
N LYS A 641 -13.71 5.17 -2.08
CA LYS A 641 -13.53 3.74 -2.40
C LYS A 641 -14.29 2.82 -1.47
N ASN A 642 -14.45 3.16 -0.20
CA ASN A 642 -15.36 2.42 0.67
C ASN A 642 -16.80 2.49 0.14
N ASN A 643 -17.29 3.68 -0.18
CA ASN A 643 -18.68 3.85 -0.57
C ASN A 643 -18.95 3.32 -2.00
N SER A 644 -18.02 3.49 -2.95
CA SER A 644 -18.18 3.02 -4.32
C SER A 644 -17.91 1.52 -4.47
N GLU A 645 -16.75 1.03 -4.02
CA GLU A 645 -16.32 -0.36 -4.29
C GLU A 645 -16.86 -1.34 -3.24
N LEU A 646 -16.79 -0.99 -1.95
CA LEU A 646 -17.27 -1.90 -0.91
C LEU A 646 -18.79 -1.83 -0.77
N LEU A 647 -19.36 -0.65 -0.53
CA LEU A 647 -20.79 -0.54 -0.26
C LEU A 647 -21.65 -0.74 -1.51
N ASN A 648 -21.39 0.02 -2.58
CA ASN A 648 -22.25 0.06 -3.78
C ASN A 648 -21.98 -1.06 -4.79
N ASN A 649 -20.82 -1.73 -4.73
CA ASN A 649 -20.47 -2.84 -5.62
C ASN A 649 -20.43 -4.18 -4.88
N LEU A 650 -19.34 -4.51 -4.19
CA LEU A 650 -19.12 -5.83 -3.58
C LEU A 650 -20.21 -6.19 -2.55
N GLY A 651 -20.47 -5.27 -1.62
CA GLY A 651 -21.47 -5.41 -0.58
C GLY A 651 -22.87 -5.46 -1.15
N ASN A 652 -23.20 -4.57 -2.08
CA ASN A 652 -24.51 -4.56 -2.74
C ASN A 652 -24.81 -5.91 -3.41
N PHE A 653 -23.84 -6.47 -4.14
CA PHE A 653 -24.00 -7.77 -4.80
C PHE A 653 -24.27 -8.88 -3.78
N ILE A 654 -23.38 -9.06 -2.81
CA ILE A 654 -23.46 -10.17 -1.84
C ILE A 654 -24.72 -10.04 -0.97
N ASN A 655 -25.04 -8.82 -0.52
CA ASN A 655 -26.26 -8.56 0.26
C ASN A 655 -27.52 -8.93 -0.54
N ARG A 656 -27.61 -8.56 -1.82
CA ARG A 656 -28.76 -8.90 -2.68
C ARG A 656 -28.87 -10.39 -2.92
N ALA A 657 -27.76 -11.06 -3.24
CA ALA A 657 -27.72 -12.49 -3.47
C ALA A 657 -28.26 -13.27 -2.25
N GLY A 658 -27.72 -12.99 -1.06
CA GLY A 658 -28.20 -13.60 0.18
C GLY A 658 -29.63 -13.21 0.56
N MET A 659 -30.00 -11.93 0.39
CA MET A 659 -31.35 -11.43 0.67
C MET A 659 -32.39 -12.16 -0.19
N PHE A 660 -32.12 -12.39 -1.49
CA PHE A 660 -33.09 -13.03 -2.37
C PHE A 660 -33.35 -14.49 -1.99
N VAL A 661 -32.32 -15.24 -1.62
CA VAL A 661 -32.47 -16.61 -1.09
C VAL A 661 -33.33 -16.59 0.18
N SER A 662 -32.98 -15.75 1.14
CA SER A 662 -33.70 -15.66 2.42
C SER A 662 -35.15 -15.22 2.25
N LYS A 663 -35.39 -14.18 1.45
CA LYS A 663 -36.70 -13.53 1.30
C LYS A 663 -37.67 -14.30 0.42
N PHE A 664 -37.20 -14.88 -0.68
CA PHE A 664 -38.07 -15.47 -1.71
C PHE A 664 -38.11 -17.00 -1.66
N PHE A 665 -37.08 -17.64 -1.10
CA PHE A 665 -36.94 -19.10 -1.09
C PHE A 665 -36.78 -19.66 0.33
N GLY A 666 -37.18 -18.89 1.35
CA GLY A 666 -37.19 -19.36 2.75
C GLY A 666 -35.81 -19.69 3.32
N GLY A 667 -34.74 -19.13 2.73
CA GLY A 667 -33.36 -19.44 3.12
C GLY A 667 -32.79 -20.70 2.46
N PHE A 668 -33.48 -21.31 1.51
CA PHE A 668 -32.99 -22.46 0.76
C PHE A 668 -32.55 -22.02 -0.64
N VAL A 669 -31.38 -22.45 -1.08
CA VAL A 669 -30.87 -22.17 -2.42
C VAL A 669 -31.82 -22.82 -3.45
N PRO A 670 -32.36 -22.07 -4.42
CA PRO A 670 -33.30 -22.59 -5.41
C PRO A 670 -32.61 -23.51 -6.44
N GLU A 671 -33.42 -24.27 -7.17
CA GLU A 671 -32.96 -25.02 -8.33
C GLU A 671 -32.40 -24.08 -9.41
N MET A 672 -31.32 -24.50 -10.08
CA MET A 672 -30.60 -23.72 -11.07
C MET A 672 -30.67 -24.42 -12.42
N VAL A 673 -31.55 -23.93 -13.30
CA VAL A 673 -31.64 -24.38 -14.70
C VAL A 673 -30.97 -23.34 -15.58
N LEU A 674 -29.72 -23.62 -15.97
CA LEU A 674 -28.84 -22.67 -16.65
C LEU A 674 -29.27 -22.43 -18.10
N THR A 675 -29.39 -21.15 -18.49
CA THR A 675 -29.53 -20.74 -19.89
C THR A 675 -28.17 -20.49 -20.53
N SER A 676 -28.11 -20.25 -21.85
CA SER A 676 -26.87 -19.86 -22.53
C SER A 676 -26.21 -18.62 -21.92
N ASP A 677 -27.01 -17.64 -21.48
CA ASP A 677 -26.48 -16.42 -20.86
C ASP A 677 -25.91 -16.69 -19.45
N ASP A 678 -26.50 -17.63 -18.72
CA ASP A 678 -25.98 -18.07 -17.43
C ASP A 678 -24.63 -18.79 -17.58
N GLN A 679 -24.54 -19.65 -18.59
CA GLN A 679 -23.32 -20.37 -18.91
C GLN A 679 -22.20 -19.39 -19.31
N ARG A 680 -22.50 -18.36 -20.11
CA ARG A 680 -21.53 -17.30 -20.44
C ARG A 680 -21.04 -16.56 -19.20
N LEU A 681 -21.95 -16.13 -18.32
CA LEU A 681 -21.55 -15.47 -17.07
C LEU A 681 -20.67 -16.38 -16.20
N LEU A 682 -21.04 -17.64 -16.05
CA LEU A 682 -20.29 -18.65 -15.30
C LEU A 682 -18.87 -18.80 -15.86
N THR A 683 -18.72 -18.82 -17.19
CA THR A 683 -17.42 -18.85 -17.86
C THR A 683 -16.62 -17.57 -17.61
N HIS A 684 -17.23 -16.39 -17.73
CA HIS A 684 -16.54 -15.12 -17.40
C HIS A 684 -16.04 -15.09 -15.95
N VAL A 685 -16.86 -15.52 -14.99
CA VAL A 685 -16.44 -15.64 -13.59
C VAL A 685 -15.27 -16.63 -13.44
N THR A 686 -15.27 -17.72 -14.21
CA THR A 686 -14.17 -18.69 -14.22
C THR A 686 -12.89 -18.09 -14.78
N LEU A 687 -12.95 -17.35 -15.89
CA LEU A 687 -11.79 -16.70 -16.48
C LEU A 687 -11.22 -15.60 -15.57
N GLU A 688 -12.07 -14.79 -14.94
CA GLU A 688 -11.64 -13.80 -13.96
C GLU A 688 -11.03 -14.44 -12.70
N LEU A 689 -11.54 -15.59 -12.26
CA LEU A 689 -10.93 -16.36 -11.19
C LEU A 689 -9.54 -16.89 -11.58
N GLN A 690 -9.38 -17.40 -12.81
CA GLN A 690 -8.08 -17.81 -13.32
C GLN A 690 -7.12 -16.62 -13.44
N HIS A 691 -7.61 -15.46 -13.87
CA HIS A 691 -6.82 -14.24 -13.92
C HIS A 691 -6.35 -13.80 -12.52
N TYR A 692 -7.24 -13.85 -11.52
CA TYR A 692 -6.90 -13.62 -10.11
C TYR A 692 -5.75 -14.53 -9.63
N HIS A 693 -5.81 -15.83 -9.97
CA HIS A 693 -4.74 -16.79 -9.66
C HIS A 693 -3.41 -16.40 -10.31
N GLN A 694 -3.42 -16.16 -11.62
CA GLN A 694 -2.22 -15.76 -12.39
C GLN A 694 -1.55 -14.50 -11.83
N LEU A 695 -2.35 -13.54 -11.37
CA LEU A 695 -1.87 -12.31 -10.76
C LEU A 695 -1.20 -12.58 -9.39
N LEU A 696 -1.86 -13.33 -8.50
CA LEU A 696 -1.33 -13.58 -7.16
C LEU A 696 -0.14 -14.52 -7.12
N GLU A 697 -0.05 -15.50 -8.03
CA GLU A 697 1.15 -16.33 -8.20
C GLU A 697 2.40 -15.49 -8.46
N LYS A 698 2.24 -14.36 -9.16
CA LYS A 698 3.29 -13.37 -9.46
C LYS A 698 3.26 -12.16 -8.50
N VAL A 699 2.56 -12.28 -7.38
CA VAL A 699 2.49 -11.27 -6.31
C VAL A 699 1.93 -9.91 -6.78
N ARG A 700 1.05 -9.90 -7.79
CA ARG A 700 0.32 -8.72 -8.29
C ARG A 700 -0.93 -8.44 -7.43
N ILE A 701 -0.67 -8.13 -6.16
CA ILE A 701 -1.68 -8.03 -5.10
C ILE A 701 -2.74 -6.97 -5.42
N ARG A 702 -2.32 -5.80 -5.93
CA ARG A 702 -3.23 -4.68 -6.23
C ARG A 702 -4.23 -5.03 -7.33
N ASP A 703 -3.77 -5.66 -8.40
CA ASP A 703 -4.62 -5.96 -9.55
C ASP A 703 -5.52 -7.17 -9.29
N ALA A 704 -5.05 -8.16 -8.53
CA ALA A 704 -5.89 -9.28 -8.12
C ALA A 704 -7.08 -8.84 -7.24
N LEU A 705 -6.92 -7.81 -6.39
CA LEU A 705 -8.05 -7.23 -5.66
C LEU A 705 -9.11 -6.66 -6.62
N ARG A 706 -8.69 -6.11 -7.77
CA ARG A 706 -9.61 -5.55 -8.76
C ARG A 706 -10.39 -6.64 -9.48
N SER A 707 -9.80 -7.81 -9.76
CA SER A 707 -10.54 -8.96 -10.29
C SER A 707 -11.71 -9.38 -9.38
N ILE A 708 -11.52 -9.35 -8.05
CA ILE A 708 -12.63 -9.58 -7.09
C ILE A 708 -13.75 -8.56 -7.31
N LEU A 709 -13.40 -7.28 -7.43
CA LEU A 709 -14.37 -6.21 -7.65
C LEU A 709 -15.06 -6.33 -9.02
N THR A 710 -14.34 -6.78 -10.06
CA THR A 710 -14.87 -7.05 -11.40
C THR A 710 -15.88 -8.19 -11.39
N ILE A 711 -15.59 -9.33 -10.76
CA ILE A 711 -16.58 -10.42 -10.58
C ILE A 711 -17.85 -9.91 -9.89
N SER A 712 -17.71 -9.10 -8.83
CA SER A 712 -18.88 -8.52 -8.16
C SER A 712 -19.67 -7.54 -9.03
N ARG A 713 -19.01 -6.83 -9.96
CA ARG A 713 -19.64 -5.93 -10.94
C ARG A 713 -20.45 -6.72 -11.96
N HIS A 714 -19.88 -7.78 -12.53
CA HIS A 714 -20.62 -8.69 -13.42
C HIS A 714 -21.83 -9.31 -12.70
N GLY A 715 -21.66 -9.72 -11.45
CA GLY A 715 -22.75 -10.20 -10.61
C GLY A 715 -23.87 -9.17 -10.41
N ASN A 716 -23.51 -7.90 -10.13
CA ASN A 716 -24.48 -6.80 -10.02
C ASN A 716 -25.24 -6.59 -11.33
N GLN A 717 -24.54 -6.54 -12.47
CA GLN A 717 -25.14 -6.36 -13.79
C GLN A 717 -26.09 -7.51 -14.12
N TYR A 718 -25.67 -8.75 -13.88
CA TYR A 718 -26.48 -9.94 -14.10
C TYR A 718 -27.79 -9.92 -13.29
N ILE A 719 -27.70 -9.62 -11.99
CA ILE A 719 -28.88 -9.43 -11.14
C ILE A 719 -29.77 -8.30 -11.70
N GLN A 720 -29.16 -7.20 -12.15
CA GLN A 720 -29.89 -6.02 -12.59
C GLN A 720 -30.67 -6.25 -13.88
N VAL A 721 -30.09 -6.91 -14.87
CA VAL A 721 -30.75 -7.20 -16.16
C VAL A 721 -31.85 -8.25 -16.00
N ASN A 722 -31.67 -9.23 -15.12
CA ASN A 722 -32.66 -10.30 -14.92
C ASN A 722 -33.83 -9.91 -14.01
N GLU A 723 -33.66 -8.89 -13.16
CA GLU A 723 -34.67 -8.39 -12.21
C GLU A 723 -35.41 -9.50 -11.40
N PRO A 724 -34.70 -10.42 -10.70
CA PRO A 724 -35.32 -11.57 -10.02
C PRO A 724 -36.38 -11.18 -9.00
N TRP A 725 -36.26 -10.00 -8.36
CA TRP A 725 -37.27 -9.48 -7.41
C TRP A 725 -38.61 -9.08 -8.06
N LYS A 726 -38.63 -8.86 -9.37
CA LYS A 726 -39.85 -8.68 -10.16
C LYS A 726 -40.33 -10.03 -10.71
N ARG A 727 -39.44 -10.79 -11.34
CA ARG A 727 -39.75 -12.08 -11.99
C ARG A 727 -40.33 -13.11 -11.03
N ILE A 728 -39.91 -13.11 -9.76
CA ILE A 728 -40.46 -14.00 -8.73
C ILE A 728 -41.98 -13.83 -8.50
N LYS A 729 -42.56 -12.70 -8.91
CA LYS A 729 -44.01 -12.42 -8.83
C LYS A 729 -44.77 -12.81 -10.11
N GLY A 730 -44.07 -13.32 -11.12
CA GLY A 730 -44.62 -13.73 -12.41
C GLY A 730 -45.15 -15.18 -12.41
N GLY A 731 -45.30 -15.72 -13.62
CA GLY A 731 -45.71 -17.11 -13.83
C GLY A 731 -44.62 -18.12 -13.48
N GLU A 732 -44.90 -19.41 -13.68
CA GLU A 732 -43.98 -20.51 -13.33
C GLU A 732 -42.59 -20.37 -13.98
N ALA A 733 -42.55 -20.05 -15.28
CA ALA A 733 -41.29 -19.83 -16.00
C ALA A 733 -40.48 -18.64 -15.44
N ASP A 734 -41.13 -17.53 -15.08
CA ASP A 734 -40.45 -16.37 -14.48
C ASP A 734 -39.94 -16.68 -13.06
N ARG A 735 -40.69 -17.49 -12.30
CA ARG A 735 -40.26 -17.95 -10.97
C ARG A 735 -39.06 -18.88 -11.06
N GLN A 736 -39.04 -19.80 -12.03
CA GLN A 736 -37.89 -20.65 -12.30
C GLN A 736 -36.66 -19.81 -12.69
N ARG A 737 -36.85 -18.82 -13.58
CA ARG A 737 -35.79 -17.88 -13.97
C ARG A 737 -35.25 -17.10 -12.78
N ALA A 738 -36.13 -16.57 -11.92
CA ALA A 738 -35.74 -15.89 -10.68
C ALA A 738 -34.97 -16.82 -9.73
N GLY A 739 -35.36 -18.11 -9.68
CA GLY A 739 -34.66 -19.18 -8.99
C GLY A 739 -33.23 -19.35 -9.48
N THR A 740 -33.04 -19.64 -10.77
CA THR A 740 -31.70 -19.82 -11.37
C THR A 740 -30.80 -18.62 -11.11
N VAL A 741 -31.29 -17.40 -11.35
CA VAL A 741 -30.52 -16.16 -11.13
C VAL A 741 -30.07 -16.02 -9.68
N THR A 742 -30.97 -16.32 -8.75
CA THR A 742 -30.71 -16.23 -7.31
C THR A 742 -29.69 -17.30 -6.86
N GLY A 743 -29.85 -18.53 -7.33
CA GLY A 743 -28.95 -19.64 -7.02
C GLY A 743 -27.54 -19.42 -7.58
N LEU A 744 -27.42 -18.96 -8.82
CA LEU A 744 -26.13 -18.64 -9.42
C LEU A 744 -25.46 -17.45 -8.71
N ALA A 745 -26.21 -16.38 -8.42
CA ALA A 745 -25.69 -15.21 -7.74
C ALA A 745 -25.16 -15.52 -6.33
N VAL A 746 -25.84 -16.37 -5.55
CA VAL A 746 -25.36 -16.74 -4.20
C VAL A 746 -24.12 -17.65 -4.26
N ASN A 747 -23.96 -18.46 -5.32
CA ASN A 747 -22.73 -19.21 -5.56
C ASN A 747 -21.55 -18.29 -5.92
N ILE A 748 -21.77 -17.24 -6.73
CA ILE A 748 -20.73 -16.22 -6.99
C ILE A 748 -20.36 -15.50 -5.68
N ALA A 749 -21.34 -15.18 -4.83
CA ALA A 749 -21.08 -14.59 -3.51
C ALA A 749 -20.26 -15.52 -2.59
N ALA A 750 -20.49 -16.83 -2.66
CA ALA A 750 -19.69 -17.83 -1.96
C ALA A 750 -18.23 -17.85 -2.47
N LEU A 751 -18.01 -17.85 -3.80
CA LEU A 751 -16.68 -17.74 -4.39
C LEU A 751 -15.94 -16.46 -3.94
N LEU A 752 -16.60 -15.30 -4.06
CA LEU A 752 -16.05 -14.01 -3.65
C LEU A 752 -15.62 -14.03 -2.18
N SER A 753 -16.36 -14.74 -1.30
CA SER A 753 -15.98 -14.86 0.11
C SER A 753 -14.62 -15.54 0.31
N ILE A 754 -14.24 -16.47 -0.56
CA ILE A 754 -12.97 -17.20 -0.50
C ILE A 754 -11.86 -16.34 -1.10
N MET A 755 -12.09 -15.76 -2.29
CA MET A 755 -11.13 -14.85 -2.95
C MET A 755 -10.80 -13.62 -2.10
N LEU A 756 -11.77 -13.14 -1.30
CA LEU A 756 -11.60 -12.00 -0.42
C LEU A 756 -10.85 -12.35 0.87
N GLN A 757 -10.71 -13.63 1.24
CA GLN A 757 -10.08 -14.04 2.50
C GLN A 757 -8.65 -13.49 2.70
N PRO A 758 -7.78 -13.46 1.67
CA PRO A 758 -6.45 -12.86 1.81
C PRO A 758 -6.49 -11.35 2.10
N TYR A 759 -7.52 -10.66 1.63
CA TYR A 759 -7.64 -9.20 1.66
C TYR A 759 -8.42 -8.71 2.89
N MET A 760 -9.61 -9.26 3.13
CA MET A 760 -10.55 -8.88 4.20
C MET A 760 -11.01 -10.15 4.95
N PRO A 761 -10.15 -10.73 5.80
CA PRO A 761 -10.41 -12.03 6.43
C PRO A 761 -11.63 -12.05 7.35
N ALA A 762 -11.97 -10.95 8.03
CA ALA A 762 -13.13 -10.89 8.92
C ALA A 762 -14.44 -10.79 8.12
N VAL A 763 -14.45 -10.01 7.03
CA VAL A 763 -15.58 -9.92 6.11
C VAL A 763 -15.80 -11.25 5.39
N SER A 764 -14.73 -11.89 4.92
CA SER A 764 -14.78 -13.25 4.35
C SER A 764 -15.42 -14.25 5.33
N ALA A 765 -14.99 -14.27 6.59
CA ALA A 765 -15.60 -15.13 7.62
C ALA A 765 -17.09 -14.79 7.85
N THR A 766 -17.43 -13.51 7.85
CA THR A 766 -18.83 -13.04 8.00
C THR A 766 -19.71 -13.55 6.86
N ILE A 767 -19.26 -13.41 5.60
CA ILE A 767 -20.02 -13.90 4.43
C ILE A 767 -20.21 -15.42 4.53
N ARG A 768 -19.14 -16.17 4.81
CA ARG A 768 -19.19 -17.63 4.95
C ARG A 768 -20.14 -18.08 6.05
N ALA A 769 -20.19 -17.35 7.17
CA ALA A 769 -21.14 -17.61 8.26
C ALA A 769 -22.59 -17.30 7.85
N GLN A 770 -22.84 -16.18 7.17
CA GLN A 770 -24.18 -15.83 6.67
C GLN A 770 -24.68 -16.84 5.63
N LEU A 771 -23.81 -17.37 4.78
CA LEU A 771 -24.16 -18.37 3.75
C LEU A 771 -24.10 -19.82 4.26
N GLN A 772 -23.61 -20.06 5.48
CA GLN A 772 -23.30 -21.39 6.02
C GLN A 772 -22.47 -22.25 5.05
N LEU A 773 -21.42 -21.66 4.48
CA LEU A 773 -20.57 -22.35 3.51
C LEU A 773 -19.88 -23.57 4.18
N PRO A 774 -19.88 -24.76 3.56
CA PRO A 774 -19.25 -25.93 4.14
C PRO A 774 -17.74 -25.71 4.41
N PRO A 775 -17.18 -26.22 5.52
CA PRO A 775 -15.77 -26.03 5.86
C PRO A 775 -14.77 -26.43 4.75
N PRO A 776 -15.02 -27.50 3.94
CA PRO A 776 -14.18 -27.83 2.79
C PRO A 776 -14.07 -26.72 1.75
N ALA A 777 -15.20 -26.12 1.38
CA ALA A 777 -15.26 -25.02 0.42
C ALA A 777 -14.68 -23.71 0.99
N CYS A 778 -14.53 -23.59 2.31
CA CYS A 778 -14.01 -22.39 2.95
C CYS A 778 -12.47 -22.25 2.87
N SER A 779 -11.75 -23.31 2.49
CA SER A 779 -10.31 -23.43 2.75
C SER A 779 -9.48 -23.80 1.54
N VAL A 780 -10.11 -23.92 0.37
CA VAL A 780 -9.46 -24.14 -0.92
C VAL A 780 -10.07 -23.20 -1.93
N LEU A 781 -9.22 -22.54 -2.71
CA LEU A 781 -9.65 -21.76 -3.86
C LEU A 781 -9.33 -22.56 -5.13
N PRO A 782 -10.30 -23.24 -5.74
CA PRO A 782 -10.09 -23.93 -7.01
C PRO A 782 -9.79 -22.93 -8.13
N THR A 783 -9.22 -23.41 -9.24
CA THR A 783 -8.98 -22.62 -10.46
C THR A 783 -10.23 -22.49 -11.34
N SER A 784 -11.27 -23.29 -11.08
CA SER A 784 -12.57 -23.22 -11.75
C SER A 784 -13.66 -22.79 -10.78
N PHE A 785 -14.69 -22.10 -11.28
CA PHE A 785 -15.84 -21.72 -10.46
C PHE A 785 -16.76 -22.93 -10.22
N LEU A 786 -16.90 -23.34 -8.96
CA LEU A 786 -17.69 -24.52 -8.57
C LEU A 786 -19.04 -24.15 -7.95
N CYS A 787 -20.05 -25.03 -8.12
CA CYS A 787 -21.28 -24.98 -7.33
C CYS A 787 -21.02 -25.45 -5.90
N THR A 788 -20.72 -24.52 -5.01
CA THR A 788 -20.44 -24.82 -3.58
C THR A 788 -21.69 -24.79 -2.71
N LEU A 789 -22.75 -24.15 -3.20
CA LEU A 789 -24.06 -24.08 -2.57
C LEU A 789 -25.08 -24.73 -3.53
N PRO A 790 -25.30 -26.06 -3.45
CA PRO A 790 -26.25 -26.76 -4.30
C PRO A 790 -27.70 -26.38 -3.97
N ALA A 791 -28.62 -26.68 -4.89
CA ALA A 791 -30.05 -26.50 -4.65
C ALA A 791 -30.49 -27.27 -3.38
N GLY A 792 -31.30 -26.61 -2.54
CA GLY A 792 -31.71 -27.13 -1.23
C GLY A 792 -30.72 -26.85 -0.09
N HIS A 793 -29.53 -26.30 -0.35
CA HIS A 793 -28.65 -25.81 0.71
C HIS A 793 -29.33 -24.71 1.53
N GLN A 794 -29.24 -24.77 2.86
CA GLN A 794 -29.83 -23.76 3.74
C GLN A 794 -28.79 -22.71 4.13
N ILE A 795 -29.04 -21.44 3.81
CA ILE A 795 -28.21 -20.33 4.26
C ILE A 795 -28.60 -19.88 5.68
N GLY A 796 -27.71 -19.12 6.33
CA GLY A 796 -27.95 -18.48 7.61
C GLY A 796 -28.73 -17.17 7.50
N THR A 797 -28.58 -16.32 8.51
CA THR A 797 -29.19 -14.99 8.53
C THR A 797 -28.28 -13.98 7.85
N VAL A 798 -28.79 -13.29 6.84
CA VAL A 798 -28.04 -12.28 6.09
C VAL A 798 -28.12 -10.92 6.76
N SER A 799 -27.03 -10.16 6.70
CA SER A 799 -26.96 -8.79 7.21
C SER A 799 -26.00 -7.93 6.39
N PRO A 800 -26.24 -6.62 6.27
CA PRO A 800 -25.37 -5.72 5.50
C PRO A 800 -23.90 -5.84 5.91
N LEU A 801 -23.02 -6.10 4.94
CA LEU A 801 -21.59 -6.31 5.19
C LEU A 801 -20.81 -5.04 5.53
N PHE A 802 -21.13 -3.93 4.86
CA PHE A 802 -20.37 -2.68 4.97
C PHE A 802 -21.26 -1.55 5.44
N GLN A 803 -20.65 -0.62 6.17
CA GLN A 803 -21.27 0.64 6.56
C GLN A 803 -20.72 1.75 5.68
N LYS A 804 -21.56 2.76 5.41
CA LYS A 804 -21.14 3.96 4.71
C LYS A 804 -20.18 4.77 5.58
N LEU A 805 -19.11 5.29 4.99
CA LEU A 805 -18.27 6.31 5.63
C LEU A 805 -18.89 7.67 5.35
N GLU A 806 -19.15 8.43 6.41
CA GLU A 806 -19.76 9.76 6.32
C GLU A 806 -18.71 10.87 6.22
N ASN A 807 -19.04 11.93 5.48
CA ASN A 807 -18.11 13.04 5.25
C ASN A 807 -17.63 13.67 6.57
N ASP A 808 -18.55 13.92 7.51
CA ASP A 808 -18.22 14.55 8.80
C ASP A 808 -17.27 13.68 9.65
N GLN A 809 -17.48 12.35 9.63
CA GLN A 809 -16.60 11.41 10.32
C GLN A 809 -15.18 11.46 9.73
N ILE A 810 -15.08 11.46 8.40
CA ILE A 810 -13.80 11.43 7.70
C ILE A 810 -13.06 12.77 7.80
N GLU A 811 -13.76 13.89 7.75
CA GLU A 811 -13.15 15.21 7.97
C GLU A 811 -12.62 15.35 9.40
N SER A 812 -13.36 14.87 10.40
CA SER A 812 -12.89 14.83 11.79
C SER A 812 -11.62 13.99 11.96
N LEU A 813 -11.56 12.81 11.33
CA LEU A 813 -10.35 11.97 11.36
C LEU A 813 -9.19 12.62 10.60
N LYS A 814 -9.44 13.21 9.43
CA LYS A 814 -8.44 13.93 8.66
C LYS A 814 -7.79 15.05 9.47
N GLN A 815 -8.60 15.84 10.17
CA GLN A 815 -8.12 16.89 11.08
C GLN A 815 -7.34 16.33 12.27
N ARG A 816 -7.78 15.21 12.86
CA ARG A 816 -7.06 14.54 13.96
C ARG A 816 -5.63 14.15 13.57
N PHE A 817 -5.42 13.75 12.32
CA PHE A 817 -4.14 13.20 11.85
C PHE A 817 -3.36 14.13 10.90
N SER A 818 -3.72 15.41 10.81
CA SER A 818 -3.03 16.43 9.98
C SER A 818 -1.87 17.14 10.70
N GLY A 819 -1.63 16.84 11.98
CA GLY A 819 -0.58 17.45 12.80
C GLY A 819 -1.00 18.71 13.57
N GLY A 820 -2.11 19.36 13.22
CA GLY A 820 -2.56 20.61 13.84
C GLY A 820 -2.96 20.53 15.32
N GLN A 821 -3.39 19.35 15.78
CA GLN A 821 -3.86 19.17 17.17
C GLN A 821 -2.73 18.94 18.20
N LEU A 822 -1.49 18.71 17.76
CA LEU A 822 -0.37 18.62 18.71
C LEU A 822 -0.08 19.99 19.33
N GLU A 823 -0.25 21.09 18.61
CA GLU A 823 -0.13 22.45 19.18
C GLU A 823 -1.25 22.75 20.18
N GLU A 824 -2.49 22.34 19.91
CA GLU A 824 -3.63 22.58 20.81
C GLU A 824 -3.55 21.71 22.08
N SER A 825 -3.14 20.45 21.95
CA SER A 825 -2.94 19.55 23.11
C SER A 825 -1.69 19.91 23.92
N LEU A 826 -0.62 20.42 23.29
CA LEU A 826 0.56 20.95 23.97
C LEU A 826 0.27 22.31 24.63
N ALA A 827 -0.57 23.16 24.03
CA ALA A 827 -1.04 24.40 24.65
C ALA A 827 -1.96 24.13 25.86
N LEU A 828 -2.78 23.07 25.80
CA LEU A 828 -3.59 22.60 26.93
C LEU A 828 -2.75 21.93 28.02
N LYS A 829 -1.70 21.18 27.66
CA LYS A 829 -0.76 20.57 28.62
C LYS A 829 0.22 21.58 29.23
N ALA A 830 0.64 22.61 28.50
CA ALA A 830 1.47 23.70 29.02
C ALA A 830 0.72 24.57 30.04
N LYS A 831 -0.62 24.59 29.98
CA LYS A 831 -1.48 25.20 31.00
C LYS A 831 -1.77 24.29 32.20
N ALA A 832 -1.38 23.02 32.16
CA ALA A 832 -1.58 22.04 33.21
C ALA A 832 -0.23 21.53 33.75
N SER A 833 0.46 22.39 34.50
CA SER A 833 1.45 21.93 35.49
C SER A 833 0.71 21.28 36.68
N PRO A 834 1.31 20.30 37.38
CA PRO A 834 0.63 19.53 38.41
C PRO A 834 0.34 20.42 39.62
N LYS A 835 -0.94 20.81 39.80
CA LYS A 835 -1.42 21.38 41.06
C LYS A 835 -1.95 20.25 41.95
N THR A 836 -1.45 20.29 43.18
CA THR A 836 -1.89 19.59 44.39
C THR A 836 -3.42 19.47 44.52
N ALA A 837 -3.86 18.43 45.23
CA ALA A 837 -5.26 18.14 45.55
C ALA A 837 -6.07 19.41 45.89
N ALA A 838 -7.25 19.54 45.29
CA ALA A 838 -8.16 20.68 45.46
C ALA A 838 -8.58 20.87 46.93
N GLY A 839 -8.69 22.13 47.37
CA GLY A 839 -9.04 22.46 48.76
C GLY A 839 -10.52 22.18 49.11
N PRO A 840 -10.87 22.05 50.41
CA PRO A 840 -12.21 21.67 50.88
C PRO A 840 -13.38 22.51 50.33
N GLN A 841 -13.13 23.80 50.06
CA GLN A 841 -14.14 24.71 49.50
C GLN A 841 -14.57 24.36 48.06
N GLN A 842 -13.67 23.79 47.26
CA GLN A 842 -13.97 23.44 45.87
C GLN A 842 -14.83 22.16 45.79
N VAL A 843 -14.59 21.20 46.69
CA VAL A 843 -15.43 20.01 46.83
C VAL A 843 -16.83 20.39 47.30
N GLN A 844 -16.94 21.34 48.24
CA GLN A 844 -18.24 21.82 48.74
C GLN A 844 -19.06 22.51 47.65
N ALA A 845 -18.45 23.40 46.85
CA ALA A 845 -19.10 24.06 45.73
C ALA A 845 -19.60 23.08 44.65
N LEU A 846 -18.77 22.09 44.29
CA LEU A 846 -19.15 21.05 43.32
C LEU A 846 -20.27 20.14 43.86
N THR A 847 -20.29 19.88 45.17
CA THR A 847 -21.36 19.10 45.82
C THR A 847 -22.70 19.81 45.73
N GLU A 848 -22.73 21.13 45.97
CA GLU A 848 -23.94 21.94 45.84
C GLU A 848 -24.44 22.00 44.38
N GLU A 849 -23.53 22.12 43.41
CA GLU A 849 -23.90 22.20 42.00
C GLU A 849 -24.43 20.85 41.47
N VAL A 850 -23.85 19.72 41.91
CA VAL A 850 -24.39 18.38 41.62
C VAL A 850 -25.80 18.21 42.21
N ALA A 851 -26.05 18.74 43.40
CA ALA A 851 -27.36 18.68 44.03
C ALA A 851 -28.40 19.49 43.23
N LYS A 852 -28.09 20.76 42.89
CA LYS A 852 -28.96 21.63 42.07
C LYS A 852 -29.28 21.01 40.72
N GLN A 853 -28.26 20.52 40.02
CA GLN A 853 -28.45 19.90 38.71
C GLN A 853 -29.26 18.59 38.81
N GLY A 854 -29.11 17.86 39.92
CA GLY A 854 -29.94 16.69 40.23
C GLY A 854 -31.41 17.01 40.43
N ASP A 855 -31.71 18.17 41.03
CA ASP A 855 -33.09 18.65 41.23
C ASP A 855 -33.74 19.09 39.92
N ILE A 856 -33.01 19.80 39.05
CA ILE A 856 -33.46 20.17 37.70
C ILE A 856 -33.86 18.91 36.91
N VAL A 857 -33.03 17.87 36.92
CA VAL A 857 -33.34 16.60 36.24
C VAL A 857 -34.57 15.90 36.83
N ARG A 858 -34.77 15.98 38.15
CA ARG A 858 -35.94 15.39 38.83
C ARG A 858 -37.21 16.15 38.48
N GLU A 859 -37.16 17.47 38.46
CA GLU A 859 -38.29 18.34 38.13
C GLU A 859 -38.71 18.17 36.67
N LEU A 860 -37.76 18.16 35.73
CA LEU A 860 -38.03 17.89 34.31
C LEU A 860 -38.66 16.51 34.09
N LYS A 861 -38.24 15.49 34.85
CA LYS A 861 -38.86 14.15 34.80
C LYS A 861 -40.26 14.14 35.39
N ALA A 862 -40.50 14.86 36.49
CA ALA A 862 -41.82 14.98 37.11
C ALA A 862 -42.82 15.72 36.20
N GLN A 863 -42.35 16.73 35.47
CA GLN A 863 -43.13 17.50 34.50
C GLN A 863 -43.32 16.78 33.15
N LYS A 864 -42.78 15.55 32.98
CA LYS A 864 -42.80 14.78 31.71
C LYS A 864 -42.26 15.59 30.52
N ALA A 865 -41.19 16.35 30.74
CA ALA A 865 -40.52 17.12 29.69
C ALA A 865 -39.96 16.21 28.57
N ASP A 866 -39.57 16.82 27.45
CA ASP A 866 -39.06 16.10 26.29
C ASP A 866 -37.84 15.21 26.61
N LYS A 867 -37.78 14.02 25.99
CA LYS A 867 -36.75 13.02 26.28
C LYS A 867 -35.34 13.52 25.94
N ASN A 868 -35.18 14.33 24.90
CA ASN A 868 -33.87 14.86 24.51
C ASN A 868 -33.43 15.96 25.49
N GLN A 869 -34.37 16.76 25.98
CA GLN A 869 -34.10 17.77 27.01
C GLN A 869 -33.67 17.11 28.34
N ILE A 870 -34.36 16.05 28.76
CA ILE A 870 -33.95 15.26 29.94
C ILE A 870 -32.57 14.62 29.73
N ALA A 871 -32.29 14.10 28.53
CA ALA A 871 -30.99 13.48 28.22
C ALA A 871 -29.84 14.50 28.28
N ALA A 872 -30.03 15.71 27.78
CA ALA A 872 -29.04 16.78 27.84
C ALA A 872 -28.71 17.18 29.30
N GLU A 873 -29.73 17.37 30.14
CA GLU A 873 -29.53 17.75 31.55
C GLU A 873 -28.95 16.59 32.40
N VAL A 874 -29.23 15.33 32.04
CA VAL A 874 -28.58 14.15 32.62
C VAL A 874 -27.10 14.06 32.25
N ALA A 875 -26.73 14.42 31.01
CA ALA A 875 -25.33 14.44 30.60
C ALA A 875 -24.52 15.48 31.40
N LYS A 876 -25.08 16.67 31.62
CA LYS A 876 -24.48 17.70 32.50
C LYS A 876 -24.31 17.20 33.93
N LEU A 877 -25.31 16.52 34.48
CA LEU A 877 -25.24 15.94 35.83
C LEU A 877 -24.14 14.88 35.95
N LEU A 878 -23.95 14.05 34.91
CA LEU A 878 -22.91 13.03 34.90
C LEU A 878 -21.50 13.64 34.82
N ASP A 879 -21.34 14.72 34.06
CA ASP A 879 -20.06 15.43 33.99
C ASP A 879 -19.70 16.11 35.32
N LEU A 880 -20.65 16.80 35.97
CA LEU A 880 -20.44 17.40 37.29
C LEU A 880 -20.06 16.35 38.35
N LYS A 881 -20.67 15.15 38.31
CA LYS A 881 -20.28 14.04 39.19
C LYS A 881 -18.88 13.52 38.92
N LYS A 882 -18.46 13.50 37.65
CA LYS A 882 -17.09 13.11 37.25
C LYS A 882 -16.07 14.11 37.78
N GLN A 883 -16.38 15.41 37.68
CA GLN A 883 -15.54 16.49 38.21
C GLN A 883 -15.44 16.43 39.74
N LEU A 884 -16.55 16.17 40.44
CA LEU A 884 -16.56 15.97 41.90
C LEU A 884 -15.72 14.75 42.31
N ALA A 885 -15.86 13.61 41.61
CA ALA A 885 -15.07 12.40 41.89
C ALA A 885 -13.56 12.63 41.71
N LEU A 886 -13.17 13.38 40.67
CA LEU A 886 -11.79 13.80 40.44
C LEU A 886 -11.28 14.75 41.54
N ALA A 887 -12.12 15.69 41.99
CA ALA A 887 -11.78 16.62 43.07
C ALA A 887 -11.65 15.93 44.45
N GLU A 888 -12.43 14.87 44.68
CA GLU A 888 -12.38 14.03 45.90
C GLU A 888 -11.30 12.94 45.85
N GLY A 889 -10.59 12.78 44.72
CA GLY A 889 -9.58 11.74 44.53
C GLY A 889 -10.14 10.31 44.46
N LYS A 890 -11.43 10.15 44.15
CA LYS A 890 -12.08 8.84 44.02
C LYS A 890 -11.89 8.26 42.61
N PRO A 891 -11.60 6.95 42.46
CA PRO A 891 -11.50 6.32 41.16
C PRO A 891 -12.85 6.37 40.43
N LEU A 892 -12.82 6.66 39.13
CA LEU A 892 -14.01 6.76 38.28
C LEU A 892 -14.61 5.37 38.05
N GLU A 893 -15.79 5.10 38.60
CA GLU A 893 -16.51 3.84 38.33
C GLU A 893 -17.03 3.78 36.89
N THR A 894 -16.76 2.67 36.21
CA THR A 894 -17.31 2.35 34.88
C THR A 894 -18.79 1.98 34.96
N PRO A 895 -19.63 2.37 33.96
CA PRO A 895 -21.07 2.10 34.03
C PRO A 895 -21.35 0.59 33.92
N LYS A 896 -21.93 -0.01 34.97
CA LYS A 896 -22.46 -1.37 34.91
C LYS A 896 -23.62 -1.43 33.92
N GLY A 897 -23.44 -2.20 32.84
CA GLY A 897 -24.47 -2.47 31.84
C GLY A 897 -25.72 -3.10 32.45
N LYS A 898 -26.91 -2.58 32.11
CA LYS A 898 -28.19 -3.13 32.52
C LYS A 898 -28.38 -4.54 31.95
N LYS A 899 -28.48 -5.55 32.83
CA LYS A 899 -29.19 -6.80 32.54
C LYS A 899 -30.66 -6.48 32.24
N LYS A 900 -31.14 -6.82 31.04
CA LYS A 900 -32.57 -6.85 30.74
C LYS A 900 -33.18 -8.13 31.34
N LYS A 901 -34.21 -7.96 32.17
CA LYS A 901 -35.33 -8.89 32.25
C LYS A 901 -36.33 -8.48 31.18
#